data_AF-A0A9P3J2W9-F1
#
_entry.id   AF-A0A9P3J2W9-F1
#
_cell.length_a   1.000
_cell.length_b   1.000
_cell.length_c   1.000
_cell.angle_alpha   90.00
_cell.angle_beta   90.00
_cell.angle_gamma   90.00
#
_symmetry.space_group_name_H-M   'P 1'
#
loop_
_entity.id
_entity.type
_entity.pdbx_description
1 polymer ?
#
loop_
_entity_poly.entity_id
_entity_poly.type
_entity_poly.pdbx_seq_one_letter_code
_entity_poly.pdbx_strand_id
1 'polypeptide(L)'
;MAVIMSRTPPDLCRLRCALLLVLLLSATTVHAHNVLITARGGRASRASFVTDRRAASVARRLHEPATFTTPPNQAPSIKLAPSQLSALLELDREWEGWQLDASAVLCGDWWGVTCNRQGMVTRLDLPADVMFTIMGGLPQAIGAFTALQVLDLESNNLVGPIPMDALKNLTSLRELNLSYNRLNGSVEFLGFLPALQYVDASITQLRGEIPASIGNATNLAHLDLADVNSLSGVLPSTFSRLTALSYLDVSGTGLAGEVPAFLGDATRLVHLCSARHELSLAYLKLVGPMDDLTCLSSLSRLQHLSLADLNLTAGELPPSLSTLTSLTHLDMGYLNYTNQPSWIATLTNLHHLDVTAPAGSNRSSLFPSGLMALTRLDALLASGNGFSGSLPSTISVLTNLTRLDISYNRLSGSIPAALPSLVNTILLHHNDLEGSIPNFLGAVDLSLIDLSHNRLSGPIPASFTQLTALIEVMLSHNPLSGGLDVLSRMPWLYTVDLGSCGLSGPFPASFSSLTLLLLLDMSNNSFTGDFPSLVLQMTSLLILDLSANKFTGPIPPQIALLSEMAALNVSHNGFTGVVPSGIFSLSLLQTLSLAYNQLQGTLPTRLVSSELLRLDLSSNQLTGSLPASIAQLPSLQLLGLGGNKLSGSIPAIMGSLANLTSLNISGSGLTCPADGSKCVVQQSNATSFCSLCFSFCSSCTPLRLAAPTTAPASTAAPASTAAPASTAAPASIAAPASTAAPASTAAPASTAAPASTAAPASTAAPASTAAPESTAAPASTAPSVPQAPSAPSQTPASSPPKPASGLSMPSAAAVSLTAAIAAALTLLACGL
;
A
#
# COMPACT_ATOMS: atom_id res chain seq x y z
N MET A 1 -4.08 0.78 -11.70
CA MET A 1 -4.33 2.24 -11.52
C MET A 1 -5.34 2.85 -12.51
N ALA A 2 -5.18 2.76 -13.84
CA ALA A 2 -6.05 3.49 -14.80
C ALA A 2 -7.50 2.95 -14.98
N VAL A 3 -7.79 1.69 -14.61
CA VAL A 3 -9.12 1.07 -14.83
C VAL A 3 -10.03 1.15 -13.58
N ILE A 4 -9.44 1.22 -12.37
CA ILE A 4 -10.16 1.48 -11.10
C ILE A 4 -10.80 2.89 -11.12
N MET A 5 -10.28 3.80 -11.95
CA MET A 5 -10.78 5.16 -12.13
C MET A 5 -12.19 5.27 -12.73
N SER A 6 -12.81 4.18 -13.21
CA SER A 6 -14.01 4.30 -14.06
C SER A 6 -15.36 4.25 -13.34
N ARG A 7 -15.47 3.81 -12.07
CA ARG A 7 -16.79 3.68 -11.39
C ARG A 7 -16.86 3.96 -9.88
N THR A 8 -15.78 4.40 -9.25
CA THR A 8 -15.77 4.92 -7.86
C THR A 8 -15.21 6.34 -7.85
N PRO A 9 -15.65 7.24 -6.95
CA PRO A 9 -15.06 8.56 -6.81
C PRO A 9 -13.53 8.42 -6.64
N PRO A 10 -12.70 9.16 -7.39
CA PRO A 10 -11.25 8.95 -7.49
C PRO A 10 -10.51 8.98 -6.15
N ASP A 11 -11.09 9.62 -5.13
CA ASP A 11 -10.43 9.83 -3.83
C ASP A 11 -10.87 8.84 -2.74
N LEU A 12 -12.02 8.17 -2.86
CA LEU A 12 -12.31 6.97 -2.05
C LEU A 12 -11.37 5.84 -2.47
N CYS A 13 -11.02 5.80 -3.76
CA CYS A 13 -9.97 4.94 -4.29
C CYS A 13 -8.58 5.35 -3.79
N ARG A 14 -8.26 6.65 -3.64
CA ARG A 14 -6.99 7.09 -3.04
C ARG A 14 -6.90 6.86 -1.54
N LEU A 15 -8.00 7.02 -0.79
CA LEU A 15 -8.06 6.69 0.63
C LEU A 15 -8.00 5.17 0.84
N ARG A 16 -8.68 4.38 -0.01
CA ARG A 16 -8.54 2.91 -0.06
C ARG A 16 -7.14 2.48 -0.49
N CYS A 17 -6.51 3.11 -1.50
CA CYS A 17 -5.15 2.81 -1.92
C CYS A 17 -4.12 3.25 -0.89
N ALA A 18 -4.30 4.38 -0.21
CA ALA A 18 -3.41 4.84 0.86
C ALA A 18 -3.61 4.01 2.13
N LEU A 19 -4.83 3.57 2.44
CA LEU A 19 -5.07 2.61 3.51
C LEU A 19 -4.50 1.24 3.11
N LEU A 20 -4.69 0.73 1.88
CA LEU A 20 -4.01 -0.48 1.38
C LEU A 20 -2.50 -0.33 1.41
N LEU A 21 -1.93 0.83 1.06
CA LEU A 21 -0.48 1.08 1.10
C LEU A 21 0.00 1.12 2.56
N VAL A 22 -0.70 1.82 3.45
CA VAL A 22 -0.45 1.87 4.91
C VAL A 22 -0.66 0.51 5.55
N LEU A 23 -1.59 -0.29 5.04
CA LEU A 23 -1.94 -1.61 5.54
C LEU A 23 -1.00 -2.69 5.00
N LEU A 24 -0.49 -2.58 3.77
CA LEU A 24 0.65 -3.35 3.24
C LEU A 24 1.95 -2.99 3.98
N LEU A 25 2.16 -1.71 4.28
CA LEU A 25 3.19 -1.21 5.20
C LEU A 25 2.94 -1.67 6.65
N SER A 26 1.67 -1.90 7.03
CA SER A 26 1.31 -2.44 8.34
C SER A 26 1.50 -3.96 8.39
N ALA A 27 1.29 -4.68 7.29
CA ALA A 27 1.50 -6.11 7.19
C ALA A 27 3.00 -6.44 7.30
N THR A 28 3.88 -5.56 6.82
CA THR A 28 5.33 -5.67 7.01
C THR A 28 5.77 -5.29 8.45
N THR A 29 5.11 -4.34 9.11
CA THR A 29 5.37 -4.02 10.53
C THR A 29 4.72 -5.01 11.52
N VAL A 30 3.61 -5.65 11.16
CA VAL A 30 2.99 -6.79 11.86
C VAL A 30 3.83 -8.04 11.65
N HIS A 31 4.52 -8.21 10.51
CA HIS A 31 5.55 -9.24 10.33
C HIS A 31 6.75 -9.00 11.28
N ALA A 32 7.21 -7.75 11.44
CA ALA A 32 8.23 -7.41 12.42
C ALA A 32 7.76 -7.65 13.88
N HIS A 33 6.47 -7.50 14.16
CA HIS A 33 5.87 -7.78 15.48
C HIS A 33 5.61 -9.27 15.74
N ASN A 34 5.19 -10.05 14.73
CA ASN A 34 4.98 -11.50 14.84
C ASN A 34 6.29 -12.28 14.96
N VAL A 35 7.39 -11.78 14.37
CA VAL A 35 8.76 -12.27 14.63
C VAL A 35 9.18 -12.01 16.10
N LEU A 36 8.68 -10.94 16.73
CA LEU A 36 8.94 -10.64 18.14
C LEU A 36 8.10 -11.51 19.12
N ILE A 37 6.89 -11.90 18.73
CA ILE A 37 5.98 -12.71 19.56
C ILE A 37 6.32 -14.21 19.49
N THR A 38 6.68 -14.73 18.31
CA THR A 38 7.13 -16.14 18.16
C THR A 38 8.49 -16.41 18.81
N ALA A 39 9.33 -15.39 19.01
CA ALA A 39 10.57 -15.50 19.79
C ALA A 39 10.35 -15.75 21.31
N ARG A 40 9.11 -15.62 21.83
CA ARG A 40 8.78 -15.86 23.24
C ARG A 40 7.97 -17.13 23.52
N GLY A 41 7.56 -17.88 22.49
CA GLY A 41 6.80 -19.12 22.64
C GLY A 41 7.52 -20.30 21.97
N GLY A 42 8.27 -21.08 22.75
CA GLY A 42 9.07 -22.17 22.22
C GLY A 42 8.27 -23.28 21.55
N ARG A 43 8.50 -23.47 20.24
CA ARG A 43 8.70 -24.76 19.56
C ARG A 43 9.22 -24.47 18.15
N ALA A 44 10.46 -24.89 17.88
CA ALA A 44 11.11 -24.73 16.59
C ALA A 44 10.45 -25.61 15.51
N SER A 45 9.87 -24.99 14.49
CA SER A 45 9.60 -25.62 13.19
C SER A 45 10.44 -24.91 12.12
N ARG A 46 11.20 -25.71 11.38
CA ARG A 46 12.09 -25.30 10.29
C ARG A 46 11.29 -24.62 9.17
N ALA A 47 11.26 -23.29 9.16
CA ALA A 47 10.96 -22.48 7.98
C ALA A 47 12.17 -21.56 7.78
N SER A 48 12.88 -21.71 6.67
CA SER A 48 14.05 -20.92 6.31
C SER A 48 13.61 -19.54 5.82
N PHE A 49 13.14 -18.69 6.73
CA PHE A 49 13.13 -17.25 6.50
C PHE A 49 14.53 -16.72 6.72
N VAL A 50 15.28 -16.52 5.64
CA VAL A 50 16.49 -15.70 5.65
C VAL A 50 16.04 -14.24 5.79
N THR A 51 15.72 -13.82 7.01
CA THR A 51 15.93 -12.42 7.39
C THR A 51 17.44 -12.20 7.45
N ASP A 52 18.04 -11.85 6.32
CA ASP A 52 19.50 -11.70 6.16
C ASP A 52 20.10 -10.55 6.98
N ARG A 53 19.26 -9.74 7.64
CA ARG A 53 19.73 -8.59 8.45
C ARG A 53 20.42 -9.00 9.76
N ARG A 54 19.96 -10.07 10.41
CA ARG A 54 20.76 -10.68 11.49
C ARG A 54 21.81 -11.60 10.90
N ALA A 55 21.54 -12.34 9.83
CA ALA A 55 22.50 -13.32 9.32
C ALA A 55 23.75 -12.70 8.68
N ALA A 56 23.72 -11.51 8.05
CA ALA A 56 24.93 -10.85 7.53
C ALA A 56 25.74 -10.12 8.63
N SER A 57 25.05 -9.45 9.58
CA SER A 57 25.65 -8.87 10.80
C SER A 57 26.16 -9.95 11.78
N VAL A 58 25.56 -11.14 11.78
CA VAL A 58 25.95 -12.32 12.58
C VAL A 58 26.90 -13.25 11.81
N ALA A 59 26.91 -13.26 10.47
CA ALA A 59 27.86 -14.03 9.66
C ALA A 59 29.29 -13.49 9.83
N ARG A 60 29.43 -12.19 10.08
CA ARG A 60 30.70 -11.62 10.57
C ARG A 60 31.08 -12.04 11.98
N ARG A 61 30.14 -12.44 12.83
CA ARG A 61 30.43 -12.97 14.18
C ARG A 61 30.90 -14.44 14.17
N LEU A 62 30.89 -15.10 13.02
CA LEU A 62 31.16 -16.54 12.89
C LEU A 62 32.51 -16.89 12.23
N HIS A 63 33.41 -15.93 12.00
CA HIS A 63 34.76 -16.20 11.45
C HIS A 63 35.93 -16.05 12.44
N GLU A 64 35.66 -15.88 13.74
CA GLU A 64 36.65 -16.12 14.80
C GLU A 64 36.01 -16.85 15.99
N PRO A 65 36.60 -17.94 16.53
CA PRO A 65 36.06 -18.61 17.69
C PRO A 65 36.45 -17.81 18.95
N ALA A 66 35.54 -16.98 19.44
CA ALA A 66 35.61 -16.46 20.80
C ALA A 66 34.25 -16.68 21.50
N THR A 67 34.28 -17.57 22.48
CA THR A 67 33.18 -17.96 23.37
C THR A 67 32.55 -16.74 24.06
N PHE A 68 31.26 -16.50 23.85
CA PHE A 68 30.46 -15.59 24.68
C PHE A 68 30.10 -16.26 26.00
N THR A 69 30.97 -16.08 26.99
CA THR A 69 30.67 -16.28 28.41
C THR A 69 31.33 -15.16 29.18
N THR A 70 30.54 -14.30 29.86
CA THR A 70 30.97 -13.20 30.75
C THR A 70 31.79 -12.07 30.11
N PRO A 71 31.71 -10.81 30.59
CA PRO A 71 32.54 -9.74 30.05
C PRO A 71 34.00 -10.11 30.32
N PRO A 72 34.87 -10.24 29.31
CA PRO A 72 36.28 -10.43 29.59
C PRO A 72 36.77 -9.14 30.22
N ASN A 73 37.15 -9.25 31.49
CA ASN A 73 38.19 -8.49 32.18
C ASN A 73 38.69 -7.24 31.44
N GLN A 74 38.41 -6.07 32.03
CA GLN A 74 39.21 -4.85 31.97
C GLN A 74 40.05 -4.75 30.68
N ALA A 75 39.45 -4.15 29.64
CA ALA A 75 40.26 -3.44 28.66
C ALA A 75 41.29 -2.61 29.45
N PRO A 76 42.57 -2.53 29.01
CA PRO A 76 43.54 -1.74 29.73
C PRO A 76 42.93 -0.35 29.93
N SER A 77 43.20 0.29 31.08
CA SER A 77 42.82 1.68 31.33
C SER A 77 43.59 2.58 30.34
N ILE A 78 43.19 2.52 29.06
CA ILE A 78 43.78 3.23 27.95
C ILE A 78 43.21 4.63 28.07
N LYS A 79 44.08 5.53 28.53
CA LYS A 79 43.79 6.95 28.56
C LYS A 79 43.64 7.44 27.13
N LEU A 80 42.54 8.14 26.86
CA LEU A 80 42.34 8.80 25.57
C LEU A 80 43.46 9.82 25.34
N ALA A 81 43.98 9.88 24.10
CA ALA A 81 44.88 10.96 23.72
C ALA A 81 44.12 12.31 23.84
N PRO A 82 44.78 13.40 24.30
CA PRO A 82 44.08 14.66 24.58
C PRO A 82 43.26 15.20 23.41
N SER A 83 43.78 15.10 22.19
CA SER A 83 43.06 15.52 20.97
C SER A 83 41.81 14.70 20.69
N GLN A 84 41.81 13.41 21.03
CA GLN A 84 40.66 12.52 20.84
C GLN A 84 39.59 12.80 21.88
N LEU A 85 39.99 13.03 23.14
CA LEU A 85 39.06 13.41 24.20
C LEU A 85 38.37 14.75 23.88
N SER A 86 39.13 15.75 23.40
CA SER A 86 38.55 17.02 22.97
C SER A 86 37.55 16.84 21.82
N ALA A 87 37.87 16.00 20.83
CA ALA A 87 36.95 15.72 19.73
C ALA A 87 35.69 14.98 20.20
N LEU A 88 35.81 13.98 21.09
CA LEU A 88 34.67 13.26 21.66
C LEU A 88 33.72 14.18 22.44
N LEU A 89 34.26 15.10 23.24
CA LEU A 89 33.48 16.11 23.96
C LEU A 89 32.76 17.09 23.01
N GLU A 90 33.34 17.37 21.85
CA GLU A 90 32.70 18.21 20.83
C GLU A 90 31.55 17.47 20.14
N LEU A 91 31.74 16.17 19.82
CA LEU A 91 30.67 15.32 19.30
C LEU A 91 29.52 15.22 20.31
N ASP A 92 29.80 14.96 21.59
CA ASP A 92 28.80 14.90 22.69
C ASP A 92 27.99 16.19 22.81
N ARG A 93 28.63 17.33 22.62
CA ARG A 93 27.97 18.63 22.66
C ARG A 93 27.04 18.87 21.46
N GLU A 94 27.39 18.37 20.28
CA GLU A 94 26.61 18.56 19.05
C GLU A 94 25.52 17.49 18.83
N TRP A 95 25.73 16.28 19.36
CA TRP A 95 24.81 15.16 19.23
C TRP A 95 23.82 15.09 20.38
N GLU A 96 22.58 15.44 20.09
CA GLU A 96 21.49 15.22 21.02
C GLU A 96 21.21 13.71 21.16
N GLY A 97 21.14 13.21 22.39
CA GLY A 97 20.79 11.82 22.68
C GLY A 97 21.99 10.87 22.85
N TRP A 98 23.21 11.31 22.53
CA TRP A 98 24.43 10.63 22.96
C TRP A 98 24.72 11.08 24.40
N GLN A 99 24.31 10.30 25.40
CA GLN A 99 24.45 10.67 26.81
C GLN A 99 25.65 9.96 27.45
N LEU A 100 26.73 10.70 27.73
CA LEU A 100 27.91 10.15 28.41
C LEU A 100 28.47 11.09 29.49
N ASP A 101 29.20 10.50 30.44
CA ASP A 101 29.77 11.18 31.60
C ASP A 101 31.00 12.01 31.19
N ALA A 102 30.90 13.34 31.24
CA ALA A 102 32.00 14.26 30.90
C ALA A 102 33.26 14.10 31.79
N SER A 103 33.20 13.30 32.87
CA SER A 103 34.36 12.94 33.68
C SER A 103 35.16 11.72 33.17
N ALA A 104 34.64 11.04 32.14
CA ALA A 104 35.25 9.87 31.51
C ALA A 104 36.50 10.20 30.69
N VAL A 105 37.67 9.73 31.15
CA VAL A 105 38.98 9.95 30.49
C VAL A 105 39.56 8.67 29.87
N LEU A 106 38.90 7.52 30.05
CA LEU A 106 39.31 6.24 29.49
C LEU A 106 38.46 5.91 28.26
N CYS A 107 39.07 5.24 27.29
CA CYS A 107 38.40 4.97 26.02
C CYS A 107 37.16 4.07 26.14
N GLY A 108 37.15 3.14 27.09
CA GLY A 108 36.03 2.21 27.30
C GLY A 108 34.86 2.79 28.12
N ASP A 109 35.01 4.01 28.63
CA ASP A 109 33.95 4.68 29.40
C ASP A 109 32.89 5.28 28.45
N TRP A 110 33.26 5.52 27.19
CA TRP A 110 32.38 6.09 26.18
C TRP A 110 31.66 4.99 25.41
N TRP A 111 30.32 5.00 25.44
CA TRP A 111 29.50 4.02 24.72
C TRP A 111 29.82 4.09 23.22
N GLY A 112 29.99 2.91 22.60
CA GLY A 112 30.32 2.78 21.18
C GLY A 112 31.76 3.13 20.79
N VAL A 113 32.62 3.57 21.72
CA VAL A 113 34.00 3.98 21.41
C VAL A 113 34.99 2.85 21.68
N THR A 114 35.93 2.62 20.76
CA THR A 114 37.06 1.71 20.98
C THR A 114 38.36 2.33 20.48
N CYS A 115 39.45 2.14 21.22
CA CYS A 115 40.76 2.73 20.92
C CYS A 115 41.86 1.69 20.78
N ASN A 116 42.91 2.08 20.07
CA ASN A 116 44.17 1.35 20.08
C ASN A 116 44.98 1.60 21.38
N ARG A 117 46.12 0.91 21.51
CA ARG A 117 47.00 1.03 22.69
C ARG A 117 47.57 2.43 22.91
N GLN A 118 47.60 3.28 21.88
CA GLN A 118 48.03 4.68 22.00
C GLN A 118 46.90 5.63 22.47
N GLY A 119 45.70 5.13 22.73
CA GLY A 119 44.55 5.97 23.10
C GLY A 119 43.94 6.74 21.94
N MET A 120 44.20 6.31 20.70
CA MET A 120 43.55 6.84 19.49
C MET A 120 42.28 6.06 19.19
N VAL A 121 41.19 6.77 18.86
CA VAL A 121 39.91 6.14 18.54
C VAL A 121 40.01 5.39 17.21
N THR A 122 39.59 4.14 17.23
CA THR A 122 39.63 3.20 16.09
C THR A 122 38.24 2.73 15.67
N ARG A 123 37.23 2.84 16.55
CA ARG A 123 35.84 2.48 16.24
C ARG A 123 34.90 3.43 16.96
N LEU A 124 33.91 3.89 16.21
CA LEU A 124 32.69 4.54 16.70
C LEU A 124 31.52 3.69 16.18
N ASP A 125 30.91 2.92 17.06
CA ASP A 125 29.82 1.98 16.79
C ASP A 125 28.57 2.40 17.57
N LEU A 126 27.75 3.23 16.94
CA LEU A 126 26.62 3.94 17.55
C LEU A 126 25.32 3.77 16.72
N PRO A 127 24.89 2.54 16.36
CA PRO A 127 23.61 2.34 15.71
C PRO A 127 22.48 2.70 16.68
N ALA A 128 21.36 3.22 16.16
CA ALA A 128 20.21 3.50 17.00
C ALA A 128 19.62 2.20 17.57
N ASP A 129 19.17 2.27 18.81
CA ASP A 129 18.39 1.24 19.48
C ASP A 129 17.17 1.88 20.14
N VAL A 130 16.22 1.08 20.61
CA VAL A 130 14.94 1.51 21.20
C VAL A 130 15.12 2.51 22.36
N MET A 131 16.30 2.54 22.98
CA MET A 131 16.62 3.42 24.11
C MET A 131 17.39 4.69 23.72
N PHE A 132 18.11 4.70 22.60
CA PHE A 132 19.04 5.78 22.23
C PHE A 132 18.98 6.06 20.73
N THR A 133 18.72 7.33 20.38
CA THR A 133 18.75 7.81 19.00
C THR A 133 19.50 9.13 18.97
N ILE A 134 20.52 9.21 18.12
CA ILE A 134 21.31 10.42 17.93
C ILE A 134 20.59 11.35 16.96
N MET A 135 20.52 12.63 17.31
CA MET A 135 20.02 13.71 16.45
C MET A 135 21.08 14.79 16.25
N GLY A 136 20.93 15.58 15.18
CA GLY A 136 21.86 16.67 14.84
C GLY A 136 22.63 16.41 13.54
N GLY A 137 23.65 17.22 13.29
CA GLY A 137 24.55 17.06 12.14
C GLY A 137 25.66 16.05 12.38
N LEU A 138 26.38 15.66 11.32
CA LEU A 138 27.66 14.95 11.48
C LEU A 138 28.77 16.01 11.74
N PRO A 139 29.38 16.08 12.95
CA PRO A 139 30.27 17.19 13.33
C PRO A 139 31.61 17.17 12.58
N GLN A 140 32.22 18.34 12.37
CA GLN A 140 33.55 18.45 11.74
C GLN A 140 34.65 17.78 12.58
N ALA A 141 34.46 17.74 13.90
CA ALA A 141 35.39 17.11 14.83
C ALA A 141 35.60 15.60 14.58
N ILE A 142 34.71 14.94 13.81
CA ILE A 142 34.91 13.55 13.38
C ILE A 142 36.25 13.36 12.66
N GLY A 143 36.73 14.39 11.94
CA GLY A 143 38.00 14.37 11.21
C GLY A 143 39.25 14.27 12.09
N ALA A 144 39.11 14.46 13.41
CA ALA A 144 40.21 14.30 14.36
C ALA A 144 40.58 12.82 14.62
N PHE A 145 39.68 11.88 14.31
CA PHE A 145 39.88 10.45 14.57
C PHE A 145 40.64 9.78 13.41
N THR A 146 41.86 10.22 13.10
CA THR A 146 42.63 9.73 11.92
C THR A 146 42.98 8.23 11.94
N ALA A 147 42.91 7.59 13.11
CA ALA A 147 43.07 6.14 13.29
C ALA A 147 41.75 5.35 13.17
N LEU A 148 40.62 6.03 12.92
CA LEU A 148 39.30 5.43 12.84
C LEU A 148 39.23 4.42 11.68
N GLN A 149 38.78 3.21 11.98
CA GLN A 149 38.62 2.10 11.04
C GLN A 149 37.14 1.79 10.80
N VAL A 150 36.28 1.98 11.80
CA VAL A 150 34.85 1.73 11.71
C VAL A 150 34.10 2.95 12.22
N LEU A 151 33.21 3.48 11.39
CA LEU A 151 32.21 4.48 11.74
C LEU A 151 30.83 3.93 11.40
N ASP A 152 30.07 3.54 12.41
CA ASP A 152 28.71 3.03 12.28
C ASP A 152 27.74 3.95 13.03
N LEU A 153 26.84 4.58 12.28
CA LEU A 153 25.82 5.51 12.72
C LEU A 153 24.42 5.11 12.21
N GLU A 154 24.21 3.84 11.88
CA GLU A 154 22.98 3.33 11.29
C GLU A 154 21.71 3.68 12.10
N SER A 155 20.61 3.93 11.39
CA SER A 155 19.25 4.08 11.95
C SER A 155 19.06 5.25 12.92
N ASN A 156 19.96 6.24 12.91
CA ASN A 156 19.81 7.46 13.69
C ASN A 156 18.95 8.53 12.98
N ASN A 157 18.78 9.70 13.61
CA ASN A 157 18.05 10.84 13.03
C ASN A 157 19.03 11.97 12.64
N LEU A 158 20.19 11.61 12.10
CA LEU A 158 21.20 12.58 11.67
C LEU A 158 20.72 13.35 10.44
N VAL A 159 20.93 14.66 10.41
CA VAL A 159 20.46 15.58 9.36
C VAL A 159 21.61 16.45 8.83
N GLY A 160 21.40 17.11 7.70
CA GLY A 160 22.36 18.10 7.18
C GLY A 160 23.51 17.48 6.38
N PRO A 161 24.47 18.31 5.93
CA PRO A 161 25.48 17.89 4.98
C PRO A 161 26.57 17.03 5.61
N ILE A 162 27.05 16.04 4.85
CA ILE A 162 28.24 15.29 5.22
C ILE A 162 29.48 16.22 5.22
N PRO A 163 30.27 16.30 6.32
CA PRO A 163 31.46 17.14 6.41
C PRO A 163 32.63 16.52 5.61
N MET A 164 32.68 16.81 4.31
CA MET A 164 33.65 16.21 3.40
C MET A 164 35.10 16.44 3.82
N ASP A 165 35.44 17.65 4.27
CA ASP A 165 36.82 18.00 4.66
C ASP A 165 37.28 17.20 5.89
N ALA A 166 36.36 16.90 6.81
CA ALA A 166 36.63 16.05 7.95
C ALA A 166 36.78 14.57 7.53
N LEU A 167 35.82 14.04 6.75
CA LEU A 167 35.85 12.63 6.36
C LEU A 167 37.04 12.27 5.47
N LYS A 168 37.50 13.18 4.59
CA LYS A 168 38.70 12.96 3.76
C LYS A 168 39.97 12.67 4.57
N ASN A 169 40.03 13.11 5.84
CA ASN A 169 41.18 12.85 6.71
C ASN A 169 41.20 11.44 7.31
N LEU A 170 40.08 10.69 7.23
CA LEU A 170 39.93 9.37 7.83
C LEU A 170 40.51 8.26 6.95
N THR A 171 41.76 8.40 6.52
CA THR A 171 42.40 7.51 5.53
C THR A 171 42.54 6.05 6.00
N SER A 172 42.40 5.78 7.29
CA SER A 172 42.37 4.43 7.89
C SER A 172 41.00 3.76 7.86
N LEU A 173 39.95 4.47 7.44
CA LEU A 173 38.57 4.02 7.52
C LEU A 173 38.33 2.85 6.56
N ARG A 174 37.81 1.75 7.11
CA ARG A 174 37.51 0.51 6.41
C ARG A 174 36.01 0.31 6.25
N GLU A 175 35.25 0.71 7.26
CA GLU A 175 33.80 0.53 7.31
C GLU A 175 33.12 1.85 7.64
N LEU A 176 32.18 2.23 6.79
CA LEU A 176 31.35 3.41 6.94
C LEU A 176 29.88 2.99 6.78
N ASN A 177 29.11 3.09 7.84
CA ASN A 177 27.67 2.86 7.83
C ASN A 177 26.95 4.13 8.30
N LEU A 178 26.29 4.79 7.36
CA LEU A 178 25.50 6.00 7.54
C LEU A 178 24.02 5.77 7.20
N SER A 179 23.63 4.50 7.00
CA SER A 179 22.31 4.13 6.48
C SER A 179 21.16 4.53 7.41
N TYR A 180 19.95 4.64 6.84
CA TYR A 180 18.74 5.00 7.59
C TYR A 180 18.88 6.31 8.38
N ASN A 181 19.38 7.36 7.73
CA ASN A 181 19.53 8.70 8.29
C ASN A 181 18.94 9.75 7.32
N ARG A 182 19.04 11.04 7.64
CA ARG A 182 18.60 12.17 6.79
C ARG A 182 19.77 13.06 6.36
N LEU A 183 20.97 12.48 6.28
CA LEU A 183 22.18 13.14 5.83
C LEU A 183 22.09 13.50 4.35
N ASN A 184 22.59 14.68 3.96
CA ASN A 184 22.60 15.16 2.58
C ASN A 184 24.01 15.58 2.14
N GLY A 185 24.11 16.13 0.92
CA GLY A 185 25.40 16.47 0.32
C GLY A 185 25.93 15.37 -0.59
N SER A 186 27.19 15.49 -1.03
CA SER A 186 27.79 14.59 -2.02
C SER A 186 28.70 13.52 -1.40
N VAL A 187 28.91 12.44 -2.15
CA VAL A 187 29.77 11.30 -1.80
C VAL A 187 31.21 11.42 -2.34
N GLU A 188 31.63 12.63 -2.74
CA GLU A 188 32.96 12.88 -3.32
C GLU A 188 34.12 12.39 -2.42
N PHE A 189 33.92 12.44 -1.10
CA PHE A 189 34.91 12.03 -0.10
C PHE A 189 35.31 10.54 -0.22
N LEU A 190 34.45 9.66 -0.76
CA LEU A 190 34.73 8.23 -0.88
C LEU A 190 36.00 7.94 -1.71
N GLY A 191 36.28 8.75 -2.73
CA GLY A 191 37.47 8.58 -3.57
C GLY A 191 38.80 8.93 -2.89
N PHE A 192 38.77 9.49 -1.69
CA PHE A 192 39.94 9.85 -0.88
C PHE A 192 40.25 8.82 0.21
N LEU A 193 39.46 7.75 0.31
CA LEU A 193 39.55 6.75 1.38
C LEU A 193 39.99 5.38 0.84
N PRO A 194 41.31 5.16 0.64
CA PRO A 194 41.83 3.97 -0.04
C PRO A 194 41.69 2.67 0.76
N ALA A 195 41.46 2.76 2.08
CA ALA A 195 41.30 1.62 2.97
C ALA A 195 39.87 1.07 3.04
N LEU A 196 38.89 1.75 2.41
CA LEU A 196 37.49 1.35 2.47
C LEU A 196 37.26 -0.05 1.92
N GLN A 197 36.44 -0.81 2.64
CA GLN A 197 36.01 -2.17 2.33
C GLN A 197 34.48 -2.26 2.32
N TYR A 198 33.82 -1.51 3.20
CA TYR A 198 32.38 -1.49 3.38
C TYR A 198 31.88 -0.06 3.45
N VAL A 199 30.91 0.27 2.59
CA VAL A 199 30.17 1.53 2.63
C VAL A 199 28.69 1.21 2.50
N ASP A 200 27.92 1.63 3.49
CA ASP A 200 26.46 1.69 3.42
C ASP A 200 26.00 3.10 3.76
N ALA A 201 25.42 3.80 2.79
CA ALA A 201 24.78 5.10 2.96
C ALA A 201 23.38 5.11 2.34
N SER A 202 22.73 3.95 2.35
CA SER A 202 21.38 3.76 1.86
C SER A 202 20.33 4.48 2.69
N ILE A 203 19.21 4.87 2.08
CA ILE A 203 18.10 5.58 2.74
C ILE A 203 18.63 6.82 3.48
N THR A 204 19.28 7.68 2.70
CA THR A 204 19.70 9.02 3.12
C THR A 204 19.19 10.05 2.10
N GLN A 205 19.71 11.28 2.11
CA GLN A 205 19.31 12.37 1.21
C GLN A 205 20.49 12.87 0.36
N LEU A 206 21.42 11.97 0.03
CA LEU A 206 22.64 12.29 -0.73
C LEU A 206 22.30 12.78 -2.14
N ARG A 207 23.15 13.65 -2.69
CA ARG A 207 22.96 14.30 -3.99
C ARG A 207 24.28 14.40 -4.75
N GLY A 208 24.21 14.70 -6.03
CA GLY A 208 25.40 14.84 -6.88
C GLY A 208 25.85 13.50 -7.46
N GLU A 209 27.06 13.46 -8.03
CA GLU A 209 27.55 12.31 -8.77
C GLU A 209 28.39 11.36 -7.91
N ILE A 210 28.42 10.08 -8.28
CA ILE A 210 29.42 9.15 -7.75
C ILE A 210 30.77 9.52 -8.37
N PRO A 211 31.80 9.87 -7.58
CA PRO A 211 33.04 10.42 -8.13
C PRO A 211 33.85 9.33 -8.84
N ALA A 212 34.49 9.65 -9.98
CA ALA A 212 35.38 8.71 -10.65
C ALA A 212 36.57 8.27 -9.78
N SER A 213 36.96 9.08 -8.79
CA SER A 213 37.99 8.74 -7.80
C SER A 213 37.61 7.58 -6.88
N ILE A 214 36.35 7.14 -6.83
CA ILE A 214 35.95 5.93 -6.07
C ILE A 214 36.73 4.68 -6.53
N GLY A 215 37.17 4.63 -7.80
CA GLY A 215 38.05 3.57 -8.31
C GLY A 215 39.43 3.49 -7.63
N ASN A 216 39.79 4.45 -6.76
CA ASN A 216 40.98 4.38 -5.90
C ASN A 216 40.78 3.47 -4.68
N ALA A 217 39.54 3.24 -4.24
CA ALA A 217 39.22 2.37 -3.11
C ALA A 217 39.20 0.90 -3.54
N THR A 218 40.34 0.38 -4.00
CA THR A 218 40.44 -0.96 -4.62
C THR A 218 40.09 -2.13 -3.69
N ASN A 219 40.04 -1.89 -2.37
CA ASN A 219 39.61 -2.86 -1.36
C ASN A 219 38.09 -2.88 -1.15
N LEU A 220 37.35 -1.97 -1.79
CA LEU A 220 35.90 -1.85 -1.61
C LEU A 220 35.21 -3.13 -2.08
N ALA A 221 34.62 -3.84 -1.12
CA ALA A 221 33.95 -5.12 -1.33
C ALA A 221 32.42 -4.98 -1.27
N HIS A 222 31.92 -3.97 -0.55
CA HIS A 222 30.50 -3.69 -0.36
C HIS A 222 30.25 -2.19 -0.53
N LEU A 223 29.38 -1.83 -1.47
CA LEU A 223 28.91 -0.48 -1.70
C LEU A 223 27.38 -0.46 -1.80
N ASP A 224 26.72 0.16 -0.83
CA ASP A 224 25.28 0.37 -0.82
C ASP A 224 24.99 1.88 -0.72
N LEU A 225 24.39 2.43 -1.77
CA LEU A 225 23.97 3.84 -1.87
C LEU A 225 22.46 3.93 -2.21
N ALA A 226 21.72 2.84 -2.01
CA ALA A 226 20.36 2.70 -2.51
C ALA A 226 19.35 3.58 -1.77
N ASP A 227 18.21 3.82 -2.43
CA ASP A 227 16.97 4.38 -1.89
C ASP A 227 17.05 5.80 -1.28
N VAL A 228 16.06 6.64 -1.62
CA VAL A 228 15.85 8.01 -1.08
C VAL A 228 16.99 9.01 -1.40
N ASN A 229 18.12 8.52 -1.88
CA ASN A 229 19.23 9.29 -2.40
C ASN A 229 18.89 9.90 -3.77
N SER A 230 19.17 11.19 -3.93
CA SER A 230 19.05 11.94 -5.18
C SER A 230 20.39 12.02 -5.93
N LEU A 231 21.17 10.93 -5.92
CA LEU A 231 22.41 10.86 -6.71
C LEU A 231 22.07 10.96 -8.22
N SER A 232 22.97 11.55 -9.00
CA SER A 232 22.79 11.80 -10.44
C SER A 232 24.05 11.43 -11.23
N GLY A 233 24.02 11.59 -12.55
CA GLY A 233 25.15 11.27 -13.42
C GLY A 233 25.14 9.79 -13.84
N VAL A 234 26.31 9.26 -14.20
CA VAL A 234 26.49 7.88 -14.69
C VAL A 234 27.35 7.07 -13.72
N LEU A 235 27.24 5.74 -13.76
CA LEU A 235 28.18 4.86 -13.08
C LEU A 235 29.60 5.05 -13.68
N PRO A 236 30.62 5.48 -12.89
CA PRO A 236 31.95 5.76 -13.41
C PRO A 236 32.64 4.52 -13.99
N SER A 237 33.27 4.65 -15.15
CA SER A 237 34.05 3.55 -15.77
C SER A 237 35.22 3.06 -14.91
N THR A 238 35.67 3.86 -13.93
CA THR A 238 36.70 3.50 -12.96
C THR A 238 36.27 2.42 -11.97
N PHE A 239 34.98 2.06 -11.91
CA PHE A 239 34.50 0.88 -11.17
C PHE A 239 35.14 -0.42 -11.66
N SER A 240 35.62 -0.47 -12.90
CA SER A 240 36.45 -1.57 -13.44
C SER A 240 37.68 -1.90 -12.56
N ARG A 241 38.16 -0.95 -11.74
CA ARG A 241 39.28 -1.15 -10.82
C ARG A 241 38.88 -1.79 -9.48
N LEU A 242 37.59 -1.81 -9.14
CA LEU A 242 37.05 -2.33 -7.89
C LEU A 242 36.92 -3.86 -7.94
N THR A 243 38.05 -4.55 -8.16
CA THR A 243 38.09 -6.00 -8.35
C THR A 243 37.71 -6.80 -7.09
N ALA A 244 37.66 -6.16 -5.92
CA ALA A 244 37.17 -6.74 -4.67
C ALA A 244 35.65 -6.70 -4.52
N LEU A 245 34.94 -5.94 -5.37
CA LEU A 245 33.52 -5.67 -5.23
C LEU A 245 32.70 -6.97 -5.33
N SER A 246 31.93 -7.23 -4.28
CA SER A 246 31.09 -8.42 -4.13
C SER A 246 29.61 -8.07 -3.92
N TYR A 247 29.34 -6.84 -3.47
CA TYR A 247 28.01 -6.29 -3.29
C TYR A 247 27.99 -4.86 -3.84
N LEU A 248 27.07 -4.60 -4.77
CA LEU A 248 26.80 -3.27 -5.30
C LEU A 248 25.30 -3.02 -5.28
N ASP A 249 24.85 -1.99 -4.57
CA ASP A 249 23.48 -1.51 -4.64
C ASP A 249 23.44 0.01 -4.82
N VAL A 250 22.79 0.42 -5.89
CA VAL A 250 22.58 1.82 -6.29
C VAL A 250 21.14 2.03 -6.73
N SER A 251 20.25 1.11 -6.39
CA SER A 251 18.83 1.15 -6.73
C SER A 251 18.14 2.36 -6.08
N GLY A 252 17.03 2.85 -6.66
CA GLY A 252 16.30 4.00 -6.12
C GLY A 252 17.06 5.35 -6.18
N THR A 253 18.22 5.42 -6.84
CA THR A 253 18.96 6.67 -7.09
C THR A 253 18.54 7.32 -8.42
N GLY A 254 18.95 8.57 -8.68
CA GLY A 254 18.72 9.25 -9.96
C GLY A 254 19.82 9.02 -11.01
N LEU A 255 20.63 7.97 -10.87
CA LEU A 255 21.66 7.60 -11.84
C LEU A 255 21.04 7.26 -13.20
N ALA A 256 21.70 7.68 -14.27
CA ALA A 256 21.29 7.48 -15.65
C ALA A 256 22.45 6.93 -16.50
N GLY A 257 22.19 6.65 -17.77
CA GLY A 257 23.20 6.21 -18.75
C GLY A 257 23.07 4.75 -19.14
N GLU A 258 24.02 4.24 -19.91
CA GLU A 258 23.98 2.84 -20.36
C GLU A 258 24.42 1.85 -19.28
N VAL A 259 23.98 0.59 -19.40
CA VAL A 259 24.46 -0.50 -18.54
C VAL A 259 25.97 -0.65 -18.75
N PRO A 260 26.83 -0.38 -17.75
CA PRO A 260 28.25 -0.32 -18.00
C PRO A 260 28.87 -1.69 -18.27
N ALA A 261 29.62 -1.81 -19.37
CA ALA A 261 30.29 -3.06 -19.76
C ALA A 261 31.24 -3.61 -18.68
N PHE A 262 31.84 -2.75 -17.84
CA PHE A 262 32.73 -3.17 -16.75
C PHE A 262 32.03 -4.06 -15.72
N LEU A 263 30.69 -4.05 -15.63
CA LEU A 263 29.98 -4.94 -14.71
C LEU A 263 30.29 -6.40 -15.01
N GLY A 264 30.54 -6.76 -16.28
CA GLY A 264 30.98 -8.10 -16.67
C GLY A 264 32.38 -8.48 -16.16
N ASP A 265 33.23 -7.51 -15.82
CA ASP A 265 34.58 -7.76 -15.30
C ASP A 265 34.58 -7.96 -13.76
N ALA A 266 33.51 -7.53 -13.09
CA ALA A 266 33.35 -7.63 -11.63
C ALA A 266 32.94 -9.05 -11.19
N THR A 267 33.72 -10.06 -11.59
CA THR A 267 33.47 -11.49 -11.42
C THR A 267 33.34 -11.99 -9.97
N ARG A 268 33.65 -11.13 -8.97
CA ARG A 268 33.41 -11.39 -7.54
C ARG A 268 32.03 -10.97 -7.07
N LEU A 269 31.24 -10.27 -7.88
CA LEU A 269 29.88 -9.87 -7.54
C LEU A 269 29.02 -11.09 -7.20
N VAL A 270 28.41 -11.01 -6.03
CA VAL A 270 27.41 -11.93 -5.50
C VAL A 270 26.04 -11.24 -5.48
N HIS A 271 26.01 -9.92 -5.25
CA HIS A 271 24.80 -9.11 -5.26
C HIS A 271 24.98 -7.89 -6.18
N LEU A 272 24.06 -7.74 -7.13
CA LEU A 272 23.96 -6.56 -7.99
C LEU A 272 22.53 -6.03 -7.91
N CYS A 273 22.38 -4.88 -7.24
CA CYS A 273 21.12 -4.24 -6.84
C CYS A 273 20.24 -5.16 -5.98
N SER A 274 19.88 -4.71 -4.78
CA SER A 274 19.01 -5.51 -3.93
C SER A 274 17.55 -5.16 -4.19
N ALA A 275 16.70 -6.19 -4.24
CA ALA A 275 15.24 -6.05 -4.11
C ALA A 275 14.85 -5.76 -2.64
N ARG A 276 15.62 -4.90 -1.94
CA ARG A 276 15.57 -4.72 -0.46
C ARG A 276 14.24 -4.17 0.04
N HIS A 277 13.39 -3.71 -0.87
CA HIS A 277 12.05 -3.25 -0.58
C HIS A 277 11.09 -3.81 -1.64
N GLU A 278 10.04 -4.52 -1.20
CA GLU A 278 8.80 -4.77 -1.97
C GLU A 278 8.03 -3.44 -2.27
N LEU A 279 8.66 -2.29 -1.99
CA LEU A 279 8.26 -0.93 -2.27
C LEU A 279 9.30 -0.18 -3.13
N SER A 280 10.30 -0.89 -3.66
CA SER A 280 11.33 -0.32 -4.53
C SER A 280 10.68 0.11 -5.83
N LEU A 281 10.30 1.38 -5.89
CA LEU A 281 10.19 2.14 -7.12
C LEU A 281 11.62 2.29 -7.64
N ALA A 282 12.14 1.31 -8.38
CA ALA A 282 13.52 1.37 -8.82
C ALA A 282 13.67 2.53 -9.83
N TYR A 283 14.42 3.57 -9.46
CA TYR A 283 14.60 4.77 -10.28
C TYR A 283 15.94 4.80 -11.03
N LEU A 284 16.58 3.65 -11.25
CA LEU A 284 17.74 3.60 -12.13
C LEU A 284 17.29 3.95 -13.55
N LYS A 285 17.62 5.16 -14.00
CA LYS A 285 17.37 5.65 -15.37
C LYS A 285 18.41 5.08 -16.34
N LEU A 286 18.81 3.83 -16.13
CA LEU A 286 19.68 3.17 -17.09
C LEU A 286 18.87 2.95 -18.37
N VAL A 287 19.46 3.35 -19.49
CA VAL A 287 18.88 3.29 -20.83
C VAL A 287 19.78 2.44 -21.72
N GLY A 288 19.27 1.98 -22.85
CA GLY A 288 20.05 1.18 -23.80
C GLY A 288 19.29 -0.07 -24.23
N PRO A 289 19.79 -0.79 -25.24
CA PRO A 289 19.24 -2.07 -25.64
C PRO A 289 19.34 -3.13 -24.54
N MET A 290 18.39 -4.07 -24.51
CA MET A 290 18.48 -5.23 -23.62
C MET A 290 19.73 -6.08 -23.85
N ASP A 291 20.30 -6.03 -25.06
CA ASP A 291 21.55 -6.70 -25.40
C ASP A 291 22.73 -6.21 -24.55
N ASP A 292 22.68 -5.02 -23.95
CA ASP A 292 23.74 -4.54 -23.05
C ASP A 292 23.83 -5.40 -21.77
N LEU A 293 22.76 -6.12 -21.41
CA LEU A 293 22.75 -7.06 -20.29
C LEU A 293 23.58 -8.32 -20.57
N THR A 294 24.01 -8.57 -21.82
CA THR A 294 24.84 -9.74 -22.16
C THR A 294 26.12 -9.80 -21.36
N CYS A 295 26.69 -8.66 -20.97
CA CYS A 295 27.90 -8.57 -20.16
C CYS A 295 27.73 -9.25 -18.78
N LEU A 296 26.51 -9.29 -18.23
CA LEU A 296 26.23 -9.89 -16.93
C LEU A 296 26.40 -11.41 -16.93
N SER A 297 26.37 -12.07 -18.09
CA SER A 297 26.49 -13.54 -18.22
C SER A 297 27.82 -14.13 -17.71
N SER A 298 28.85 -13.29 -17.53
CA SER A 298 30.14 -13.68 -16.93
C SER A 298 30.09 -13.79 -15.40
N LEU A 299 29.06 -13.25 -14.74
CA LEU A 299 28.94 -13.18 -13.28
C LEU A 299 28.44 -14.49 -12.66
N SER A 300 29.19 -15.58 -12.89
CA SER A 300 28.82 -16.94 -12.45
C SER A 300 28.59 -17.12 -10.94
N ARG A 301 29.06 -16.18 -10.10
CA ARG A 301 28.87 -16.17 -8.64
C ARG A 301 27.64 -15.40 -8.17
N LEU A 302 26.95 -14.72 -9.08
CA LEU A 302 25.84 -13.85 -8.76
C LEU A 302 24.70 -14.68 -8.15
N GLN A 303 24.26 -14.28 -6.97
CA GLN A 303 23.16 -14.88 -6.24
C GLN A 303 21.93 -13.97 -6.23
N HIS A 304 22.13 -12.65 -6.27
CA HIS A 304 21.06 -11.66 -6.32
C HIS A 304 21.27 -10.72 -7.49
N LEU A 305 20.26 -10.64 -8.35
CA LEU A 305 20.21 -9.74 -9.48
C LEU A 305 18.84 -9.05 -9.50
N SER A 306 18.83 -7.73 -9.27
CA SER A 306 17.66 -6.91 -9.59
C SER A 306 17.97 -6.02 -10.80
N LEU A 307 17.10 -6.12 -11.79
CA LEU A 307 17.03 -5.30 -12.98
C LEU A 307 15.70 -4.54 -13.00
N ALA A 308 15.01 -4.40 -11.87
CA ALA A 308 13.70 -3.78 -11.84
C ALA A 308 13.72 -2.33 -12.35
N ASP A 309 12.65 -1.95 -13.06
CA ASP A 309 12.39 -0.59 -13.55
C ASP A 309 13.52 0.06 -14.38
N LEU A 310 14.48 -0.72 -14.89
CA LEU A 310 15.45 -0.15 -15.84
C LEU A 310 14.73 0.30 -17.11
N ASN A 311 15.05 1.51 -17.58
CA ASN A 311 14.46 2.12 -18.77
C ASN A 311 15.15 1.62 -20.06
N LEU A 312 15.32 0.30 -20.18
CA LEU A 312 15.87 -0.34 -21.37
C LEU A 312 14.87 -0.27 -22.52
N THR A 313 15.39 -0.17 -23.75
CA THR A 313 14.55 -0.20 -24.94
C THR A 313 13.85 -1.55 -25.06
N ALA A 314 12.62 -1.53 -25.57
CA ALA A 314 11.84 -2.75 -25.72
C ALA A 314 12.59 -3.77 -26.60
N GLY A 315 12.65 -5.01 -26.13
CA GLY A 315 13.46 -6.06 -26.75
C GLY A 315 13.28 -7.41 -26.06
N GLU A 316 14.11 -8.37 -26.44
CA GLU A 316 14.18 -9.67 -25.77
C GLU A 316 15.30 -9.66 -24.72
N LEU A 317 15.06 -10.31 -23.58
CA LEU A 317 16.10 -10.51 -22.59
C LEU A 317 17.16 -11.50 -23.11
N PRO A 318 18.46 -11.20 -22.99
CA PRO A 318 19.51 -12.05 -23.56
C PRO A 318 19.46 -13.50 -23.03
N PRO A 319 19.43 -14.51 -23.93
CA PRO A 319 19.45 -15.91 -23.51
C PRO A 319 20.70 -16.32 -22.72
N SER A 320 21.79 -15.55 -22.86
CA SER A 320 23.03 -15.75 -22.11
C SER A 320 22.86 -15.58 -20.60
N LEU A 321 21.82 -14.89 -20.11
CA LEU A 321 21.52 -14.79 -18.68
C LEU A 321 21.15 -16.15 -18.04
N SER A 322 20.80 -17.15 -18.86
CA SER A 322 20.60 -18.53 -18.41
C SER A 322 21.86 -19.17 -17.77
N THR A 323 23.05 -18.62 -17.99
CA THR A 323 24.31 -19.10 -17.39
C THR A 323 24.41 -18.80 -15.89
N LEU A 324 23.59 -17.88 -15.37
CA LEU A 324 23.61 -17.41 -13.98
C LEU A 324 22.93 -18.39 -13.02
N THR A 325 23.35 -19.66 -13.07
CA THR A 325 22.75 -20.78 -12.32
C THR A 325 22.93 -20.69 -10.80
N SER A 326 23.78 -19.80 -10.31
CA SER A 326 23.95 -19.50 -8.88
C SER A 326 22.87 -18.58 -8.32
N LEU A 327 22.01 -17.99 -9.17
CA LEU A 327 20.96 -17.06 -8.73
C LEU A 327 19.99 -17.73 -7.78
N THR A 328 19.75 -17.03 -6.68
CA THR A 328 18.72 -17.32 -5.68
C THR A 328 17.61 -16.26 -5.73
N HIS A 329 17.93 -15.04 -6.16
CA HIS A 329 16.97 -13.95 -6.32
C HIS A 329 17.15 -13.31 -7.69
N LEU A 330 16.08 -13.29 -8.47
CA LEU A 330 16.01 -12.64 -9.76
C LEU A 330 14.79 -11.72 -9.80
N ASP A 331 15.04 -10.44 -9.94
CA ASP A 331 14.00 -9.43 -10.07
C ASP A 331 14.17 -8.70 -11.41
N MET A 332 13.13 -8.83 -12.23
CA MET A 332 12.99 -8.26 -13.57
C MET A 332 11.68 -7.47 -13.65
N GLY A 333 11.16 -7.01 -12.50
CA GLY A 333 9.94 -6.25 -12.39
C GLY A 333 9.97 -4.99 -13.26
N TYR A 334 8.84 -4.67 -13.88
CA TYR A 334 8.64 -3.45 -14.66
C TYR A 334 9.54 -3.25 -15.89
N LEU A 335 10.47 -4.17 -16.22
CA LEU A 335 11.32 -4.11 -17.41
C LEU A 335 10.54 -4.26 -18.71
N ASN A 336 10.74 -3.43 -19.72
CA ASN A 336 9.94 -3.45 -20.96
C ASN A 336 10.27 -4.58 -21.97
N TYR A 337 10.48 -5.83 -21.53
CA TYR A 337 10.77 -6.96 -22.43
C TYR A 337 9.51 -7.52 -23.10
N THR A 338 9.67 -8.02 -24.32
CA THR A 338 8.56 -8.42 -25.21
C THR A 338 7.94 -9.75 -24.83
N ASN A 339 8.74 -10.76 -24.50
CA ASN A 339 8.30 -12.11 -24.19
C ASN A 339 8.90 -12.62 -22.89
N GLN A 340 8.13 -13.40 -22.12
CA GLN A 340 8.65 -14.12 -20.95
C GLN A 340 9.81 -15.05 -21.38
N PRO A 341 11.01 -14.92 -20.81
CA PRO A 341 12.11 -15.80 -21.20
C PRO A 341 11.89 -17.22 -20.69
N SER A 342 11.87 -18.19 -21.62
CA SER A 342 11.73 -19.61 -21.28
C SER A 342 12.88 -20.15 -20.45
N TRP A 343 14.06 -19.53 -20.55
CA TRP A 343 15.25 -19.91 -19.80
C TRP A 343 15.15 -19.63 -18.30
N ILE A 344 14.19 -18.82 -17.81
CA ILE A 344 14.01 -18.64 -16.36
C ILE A 344 13.80 -20.00 -15.67
N ALA A 345 13.09 -20.93 -16.33
CA ALA A 345 12.85 -22.27 -15.81
C ALA A 345 14.12 -23.11 -15.60
N THR A 346 15.27 -22.72 -16.18
CA THR A 346 16.54 -23.42 -15.97
C THR A 346 17.25 -22.98 -14.68
N LEU A 347 16.85 -21.85 -14.08
CA LEU A 347 17.45 -21.29 -12.87
C LEU A 347 16.87 -21.92 -11.59
N THR A 348 17.05 -23.23 -11.45
CA THR A 348 16.41 -24.05 -10.39
C THR A 348 16.85 -23.75 -8.95
N ASN A 349 17.87 -22.91 -8.75
CA ASN A 349 18.30 -22.42 -7.44
C ASN A 349 17.50 -21.20 -6.94
N LEU A 350 16.57 -20.67 -7.73
CA LEU A 350 15.77 -19.50 -7.36
C LEU A 350 14.85 -19.76 -6.16
N HIS A 351 14.92 -18.84 -5.21
CA HIS A 351 14.05 -18.66 -4.04
C HIS A 351 13.07 -17.49 -4.25
N HIS A 352 13.50 -16.45 -4.95
CA HIS A 352 12.67 -15.29 -5.26
C HIS A 352 12.71 -15.00 -6.76
N LEU A 353 11.53 -14.88 -7.36
CA LEU A 353 11.37 -14.49 -8.75
C LEU A 353 10.32 -13.38 -8.86
N ASP A 354 10.76 -12.20 -9.29
CA ASP A 354 9.88 -11.11 -9.70
C ASP A 354 9.99 -10.88 -11.21
N VAL A 355 8.86 -11.03 -11.89
CA VAL A 355 8.69 -10.79 -13.33
C VAL A 355 7.50 -9.88 -13.58
N THR A 356 7.10 -9.09 -12.59
CA THR A 356 5.99 -8.14 -12.66
C THR A 356 6.13 -7.25 -13.88
N ALA A 357 5.02 -6.95 -14.54
CA ALA A 357 5.00 -6.14 -15.74
C ALA A 357 4.26 -4.81 -15.50
N PRO A 358 4.67 -3.71 -16.18
CA PRO A 358 3.92 -2.47 -16.19
C PRO A 358 2.49 -2.73 -16.68
N ALA A 359 1.53 -2.05 -16.05
CA ALA A 359 0.12 -2.23 -16.38
C ALA A 359 -0.15 -2.05 -17.88
N GLY A 360 -0.81 -3.03 -18.50
CA GLY A 360 -1.11 -3.03 -19.93
C GLY A 360 -0.05 -3.72 -20.81
N SER A 361 1.02 -4.24 -20.22
CA SER A 361 1.96 -5.13 -20.93
C SER A 361 1.25 -6.42 -21.36
N ASN A 362 1.62 -6.95 -22.52
CA ASN A 362 1.05 -8.17 -23.07
C ASN A 362 2.19 -9.12 -23.46
N ARG A 363 2.90 -9.66 -22.45
CA ARG A 363 4.18 -10.39 -22.62
C ARG A 363 4.03 -11.88 -22.89
N SER A 364 2.83 -12.43 -22.68
CA SER A 364 2.51 -13.83 -22.94
C SER A 364 1.00 -14.02 -23.04
N SER A 365 0.56 -15.03 -23.80
CA SER A 365 -0.83 -15.48 -23.78
C SER A 365 -1.09 -16.60 -22.76
N LEU A 366 -0.09 -17.35 -22.29
CA LEU A 366 -0.31 -18.48 -21.37
C LEU A 366 0.58 -18.39 -20.13
N PHE A 367 0.04 -18.82 -19.00
CA PHE A 367 0.85 -19.00 -17.78
C PHE A 367 1.93 -20.07 -18.01
N PRO A 368 3.23 -19.76 -17.79
CA PRO A 368 4.32 -20.66 -18.13
C PRO A 368 4.41 -21.85 -17.18
N SER A 369 4.01 -23.04 -17.66
CA SER A 369 4.10 -24.30 -16.90
C SER A 369 5.54 -24.68 -16.50
N GLY A 370 6.54 -24.19 -17.23
CA GLY A 370 7.96 -24.36 -16.89
C GLY A 370 8.36 -23.77 -15.54
N LEU A 371 7.62 -22.78 -15.00
CA LEU A 371 7.90 -22.22 -13.66
C LEU A 371 7.72 -23.26 -12.55
N MET A 372 6.97 -24.34 -12.80
CA MET A 372 6.80 -25.44 -11.84
C MET A 372 8.10 -26.24 -11.59
N ALA A 373 9.14 -26.04 -12.41
CA ALA A 373 10.47 -26.61 -12.18
C ALA A 373 11.24 -25.90 -11.04
N LEU A 374 10.83 -24.68 -10.65
CA LEU A 374 11.50 -23.84 -9.66
C LEU A 374 11.04 -24.18 -8.23
N THR A 375 11.24 -25.44 -7.84
CA THR A 375 10.70 -26.02 -6.58
C THR A 375 11.22 -25.39 -5.29
N ARG A 376 12.26 -24.56 -5.37
CA ARG A 376 12.82 -23.82 -4.22
C ARG A 376 12.22 -22.44 -4.00
N LEU A 377 11.30 -22.00 -4.87
CA LEU A 377 10.69 -20.68 -4.75
C LEU A 377 9.94 -20.53 -3.43
N ASP A 378 10.31 -19.49 -2.70
CA ASP A 378 9.63 -18.95 -1.53
C ASP A 378 8.67 -17.82 -1.93
N ALA A 379 8.98 -17.09 -3.03
CA ALA A 379 8.17 -16.00 -3.54
C ALA A 379 8.14 -15.97 -5.08
N LEU A 380 6.92 -15.85 -5.63
CA LEU A 380 6.67 -15.64 -7.07
C LEU A 380 5.79 -14.42 -7.27
N LEU A 381 6.36 -13.36 -7.86
CA LEU A 381 5.68 -12.12 -8.20
C LEU A 381 5.62 -12.00 -9.73
N ALA A 382 4.43 -12.05 -10.29
CA ALA A 382 4.24 -12.09 -11.73
C ALA A 382 2.99 -11.30 -12.16
N SER A 383 2.72 -10.20 -11.45
CA SER A 383 1.57 -9.33 -11.71
C SER A 383 1.66 -8.63 -13.07
N GLY A 384 0.53 -8.36 -13.72
CA GLY A 384 0.49 -7.48 -14.89
C GLY A 384 0.98 -8.07 -16.23
N ASN A 385 1.35 -9.36 -16.27
CA ASN A 385 1.99 -9.98 -17.45
C ASN A 385 1.06 -10.30 -18.62
N GLY A 386 -0.25 -10.26 -18.39
CA GLY A 386 -1.26 -10.66 -19.37
C GLY A 386 -1.43 -12.18 -19.51
N PHE A 387 -0.90 -12.98 -18.57
CA PHE A 387 -1.02 -14.44 -18.60
C PHE A 387 -2.48 -14.88 -18.68
N SER A 388 -2.80 -15.80 -19.59
CA SER A 388 -4.12 -16.44 -19.66
C SER A 388 -4.04 -17.96 -19.52
N GLY A 389 -5.19 -18.63 -19.63
CA GLY A 389 -5.33 -20.04 -19.30
C GLY A 389 -5.49 -20.25 -17.79
N SER A 390 -5.51 -21.51 -17.37
CA SER A 390 -5.72 -21.86 -15.97
C SER A 390 -4.44 -21.97 -15.18
N LEU A 391 -4.54 -21.71 -13.87
CA LEU A 391 -3.48 -22.02 -12.93
C LEU A 391 -3.31 -23.54 -12.85
N PRO A 392 -2.10 -24.07 -13.10
CA PRO A 392 -1.88 -25.50 -13.16
C PRO A 392 -2.02 -26.12 -11.77
N SER A 393 -2.70 -27.26 -11.65
CA SER A 393 -2.83 -28.00 -10.38
C SER A 393 -1.48 -28.50 -9.83
N THR A 394 -0.46 -28.59 -10.69
CA THR A 394 0.93 -28.91 -10.33
C THR A 394 1.63 -27.81 -9.52
N ILE A 395 0.99 -26.65 -9.29
CA ILE A 395 1.51 -25.61 -8.39
C ILE A 395 1.76 -26.14 -6.96
N SER A 396 1.09 -27.23 -6.59
CA SER A 396 1.33 -28.03 -5.38
C SER A 396 2.77 -28.52 -5.21
N VAL A 397 3.57 -28.58 -6.26
CA VAL A 397 4.99 -28.96 -6.22
C VAL A 397 5.87 -27.87 -5.60
N LEU A 398 5.41 -26.61 -5.58
CA LEU A 398 6.12 -25.47 -4.99
C LEU A 398 5.91 -25.43 -3.48
N THR A 399 6.39 -26.44 -2.76
CA THR A 399 6.11 -26.65 -1.32
C THR A 399 6.71 -25.59 -0.40
N ASN A 400 7.67 -24.80 -0.89
CA ASN A 400 8.29 -23.70 -0.15
C ASN A 400 7.58 -22.36 -0.37
N LEU A 401 6.64 -22.28 -1.31
CA LEU A 401 6.08 -21.01 -1.77
C LEU A 401 5.24 -20.36 -0.68
N THR A 402 5.73 -19.26 -0.11
CA THR A 402 5.04 -18.51 0.94
C THR A 402 4.29 -17.29 0.39
N ARG A 403 4.75 -16.72 -0.73
CA ARG A 403 4.18 -15.51 -1.34
C ARG A 403 3.88 -15.75 -2.80
N LEU A 404 2.66 -15.46 -3.20
CA LEU A 404 2.22 -15.52 -4.59
C LEU A 404 1.44 -14.27 -4.97
N ASP A 405 1.98 -13.50 -5.90
CA ASP A 405 1.27 -12.44 -6.60
C ASP A 405 1.22 -12.75 -8.10
N ILE A 406 0.01 -13.01 -8.58
CA ILE A 406 -0.29 -13.20 -10.00
C ILE A 406 -1.49 -12.34 -10.41
N SER A 407 -1.66 -11.23 -9.71
CA SER A 407 -2.71 -10.25 -9.96
C SER A 407 -2.59 -9.57 -11.33
N TYR A 408 -3.63 -8.86 -11.76
CA TYR A 408 -3.64 -8.09 -13.02
C TYR A 408 -3.23 -8.91 -14.25
N ASN A 409 -3.68 -10.17 -14.32
CA ASN A 409 -3.48 -11.05 -15.46
C ASN A 409 -4.85 -11.36 -16.12
N ARG A 410 -4.91 -12.37 -16.99
CA ARG A 410 -6.12 -12.86 -17.68
C ARG A 410 -6.35 -14.36 -17.38
N LEU A 411 -5.93 -14.80 -16.19
CA LEU A 411 -6.01 -16.20 -15.80
C LEU A 411 -7.48 -16.61 -15.62
N SER A 412 -7.85 -17.79 -16.10
CA SER A 412 -9.21 -18.33 -16.04
C SER A 412 -9.24 -19.69 -15.35
N GLY A 413 -10.42 -20.32 -15.28
CA GLY A 413 -10.60 -21.60 -14.56
C GLY A 413 -10.58 -21.43 -13.04
N SER A 414 -10.67 -22.55 -12.33
CA SER A 414 -10.76 -22.57 -10.86
C SER A 414 -9.42 -22.39 -10.17
N ILE A 415 -9.42 -21.76 -9.00
CA ILE A 415 -8.26 -21.73 -8.10
C ILE A 415 -7.95 -23.17 -7.63
N PRO A 416 -6.72 -23.69 -7.85
CA PRO A 416 -6.37 -25.05 -7.43
C PRO A 416 -6.51 -25.25 -5.91
N ALA A 417 -7.16 -26.32 -5.48
CA ALA A 417 -7.46 -26.59 -4.06
C ALA A 417 -6.21 -26.77 -3.16
N ALA A 418 -5.05 -27.08 -3.75
CA ALA A 418 -3.79 -27.19 -3.03
C ALA A 418 -3.11 -25.84 -2.79
N LEU A 419 -3.48 -24.80 -3.55
CA LEU A 419 -2.83 -23.49 -3.47
C LEU A 419 -2.91 -22.87 -2.07
N PRO A 420 -4.08 -22.87 -1.39
CA PRO A 420 -4.20 -22.22 -0.08
C PRO A 420 -3.29 -22.76 1.01
N SER A 421 -2.92 -24.05 0.96
CA SER A 421 -2.05 -24.67 1.98
C SER A 421 -0.56 -24.38 1.79
N LEU A 422 -0.16 -23.76 0.68
CA LEU A 422 1.25 -23.47 0.38
C LEU A 422 1.66 -22.11 0.97
N VAL A 423 0.78 -21.11 0.83
CA VAL A 423 1.13 -19.69 0.89
C VAL A 423 0.52 -18.98 2.11
N ASN A 424 1.23 -17.94 2.58
CA ASN A 424 0.80 -17.07 3.67
C ASN A 424 0.18 -15.74 3.18
N THR A 425 0.40 -15.40 1.90
CA THR A 425 -0.21 -14.24 1.24
C THR A 425 -0.69 -14.65 -0.16
N ILE A 426 -1.95 -14.36 -0.47
CA ILE A 426 -2.56 -14.69 -1.77
C ILE A 426 -3.08 -13.42 -2.44
N LEU A 427 -2.43 -13.02 -3.54
CA LEU A 427 -2.86 -11.93 -4.40
C LEU A 427 -3.21 -12.47 -5.80
N LEU A 428 -4.51 -12.71 -6.03
CA LEU A 428 -5.05 -13.23 -7.29
C LEU A 428 -5.98 -12.24 -7.99
N HIS A 429 -6.08 -11.01 -7.49
CA HIS A 429 -7.07 -10.05 -7.94
C HIS A 429 -6.89 -9.62 -9.40
N HIS A 430 -7.96 -9.10 -10.01
CA HIS A 430 -7.96 -8.63 -11.40
C HIS A 430 -7.51 -9.74 -12.38
N ASN A 431 -8.24 -10.84 -12.38
CA ASN A 431 -8.12 -11.97 -13.31
C ASN A 431 -9.52 -12.39 -13.80
N ASP A 432 -9.61 -13.48 -14.57
CA ASP A 432 -10.85 -14.11 -15.02
C ASP A 432 -11.14 -15.44 -14.28
N LEU A 433 -10.62 -15.63 -13.06
CA LEU A 433 -10.74 -16.88 -12.30
C LEU A 433 -12.22 -17.15 -11.95
N GLU A 434 -12.65 -18.39 -12.09
CA GLU A 434 -14.05 -18.82 -11.93
C GLU A 434 -14.19 -19.98 -10.93
N GLY A 435 -15.41 -20.50 -10.78
CA GLY A 435 -15.71 -21.55 -9.81
C GLY A 435 -15.79 -21.01 -8.37
N SER A 436 -15.73 -21.91 -7.39
CA SER A 436 -15.82 -21.54 -5.98
C SER A 436 -14.47 -21.21 -5.36
N ILE A 437 -14.49 -20.33 -4.35
CA ILE A 437 -13.33 -20.14 -3.46
C ILE A 437 -12.96 -21.51 -2.84
N PRO A 438 -11.70 -21.97 -2.94
CA PRO A 438 -11.29 -23.29 -2.45
C PRO A 438 -11.28 -23.34 -0.92
N ASN A 439 -11.20 -24.55 -0.36
CA ASN A 439 -11.03 -24.72 1.09
C ASN A 439 -9.60 -24.36 1.52
N PHE A 440 -9.49 -23.68 2.66
CA PHE A 440 -8.23 -23.19 3.23
C PHE A 440 -7.72 -24.08 4.38
N LEU A 441 -7.82 -25.40 4.19
CA LEU A 441 -7.41 -26.35 5.23
C LEU A 441 -5.89 -26.26 5.46
N GLY A 442 -5.49 -25.97 6.70
CA GLY A 442 -4.07 -25.90 7.09
C GLY A 442 -3.37 -24.56 6.85
N ALA A 443 -4.04 -23.56 6.28
CA ALA A 443 -3.49 -22.22 6.00
C ALA A 443 -3.51 -21.30 7.24
N VAL A 444 -3.02 -21.78 8.39
CA VAL A 444 -3.19 -21.09 9.69
C VAL A 444 -2.41 -19.77 9.81
N ASP A 445 -1.34 -19.63 9.04
CA ASP A 445 -0.46 -18.45 9.03
C ASP A 445 -0.87 -17.40 7.98
N LEU A 446 -1.97 -17.64 7.26
CA LEU A 446 -2.45 -16.75 6.21
C LEU A 446 -3.00 -15.45 6.81
N SER A 447 -2.37 -14.33 6.47
CA SER A 447 -2.74 -13.01 7.01
C SER A 447 -3.60 -12.17 6.07
N LEU A 448 -3.44 -12.34 4.75
CA LEU A 448 -4.11 -11.54 3.73
C LEU A 448 -4.61 -12.40 2.58
N ILE A 449 -5.87 -12.17 2.19
CA ILE A 449 -6.50 -12.73 0.98
C ILE A 449 -7.02 -11.58 0.11
N ASP A 450 -6.50 -11.46 -1.11
CA ASP A 450 -7.12 -10.64 -2.15
C ASP A 450 -7.45 -11.46 -3.40
N LEU A 451 -8.76 -11.72 -3.55
CA LEU A 451 -9.36 -12.41 -4.70
C LEU A 451 -10.26 -11.48 -5.51
N SER A 452 -10.20 -10.16 -5.26
CA SER A 452 -11.12 -9.19 -5.86
C SER A 452 -11.05 -9.15 -7.39
N HIS A 453 -12.09 -8.67 -8.05
CA HIS A 453 -12.14 -8.55 -9.52
C HIS A 453 -11.83 -9.86 -10.24
N ASN A 454 -12.66 -10.87 -10.00
CA ASN A 454 -12.64 -12.18 -10.66
C ASN A 454 -14.08 -12.59 -11.01
N ARG A 455 -14.30 -13.86 -11.38
CA ARG A 455 -15.61 -14.46 -11.65
C ARG A 455 -15.94 -15.56 -10.64
N LEU A 456 -15.40 -15.47 -9.42
CA LEU A 456 -15.60 -16.45 -8.37
C LEU A 456 -17.04 -16.43 -7.87
N SER A 457 -17.62 -17.61 -7.64
CA SER A 457 -19.01 -17.79 -7.27
C SER A 457 -19.17 -18.72 -6.08
N GLY A 458 -20.39 -18.86 -5.57
CA GLY A 458 -20.66 -19.70 -4.40
C GLY A 458 -20.35 -18.99 -3.06
N PRO A 459 -20.54 -19.69 -1.93
CA PRO A 459 -20.37 -19.12 -0.61
C PRO A 459 -18.91 -18.97 -0.20
N ILE A 460 -18.66 -18.06 0.75
CA ILE A 460 -17.40 -18.03 1.50
C ILE A 460 -17.27 -19.38 2.25
N PRO A 461 -16.19 -20.16 2.03
CA PRO A 461 -16.06 -21.51 2.58
C PRO A 461 -16.03 -21.53 4.11
N ALA A 462 -16.68 -22.52 4.72
CA ALA A 462 -16.67 -22.72 6.17
C ALA A 462 -15.26 -22.94 6.75
N SER A 463 -14.30 -23.38 5.93
CA SER A 463 -12.89 -23.52 6.32
C SER A 463 -12.23 -22.20 6.71
N PHE A 464 -12.77 -21.04 6.30
CA PHE A 464 -12.24 -19.72 6.73
C PHE A 464 -12.23 -19.59 8.26
N THR A 465 -13.08 -20.34 8.98
CA THR A 465 -13.04 -20.41 10.46
C THR A 465 -11.70 -20.87 11.04
N GLN A 466 -10.82 -21.49 10.24
CA GLN A 466 -9.49 -21.94 10.66
C GLN A 466 -8.39 -20.88 10.47
N LEU A 467 -8.70 -19.77 9.79
CA LEU A 467 -7.75 -18.71 9.46
C LEU A 467 -7.59 -17.73 10.63
N THR A 468 -6.95 -18.19 11.71
CA THR A 468 -6.87 -17.43 12.97
C THR A 468 -5.95 -16.20 12.90
N ALA A 469 -5.03 -16.16 11.93
CA ALA A 469 -4.11 -15.04 11.71
C ALA A 469 -4.62 -14.01 10.67
N LEU A 470 -5.81 -14.23 10.11
CA LEU A 470 -6.33 -13.41 9.02
C LEU A 470 -6.73 -12.03 9.52
N ILE A 471 -6.15 -11.01 8.90
CA ILE A 471 -6.41 -9.59 9.20
C ILE A 471 -7.18 -8.90 8.07
N GLU A 472 -7.05 -9.39 6.85
CA GLU A 472 -7.60 -8.73 5.66
C GLU A 472 -8.25 -9.72 4.69
N VAL A 473 -9.48 -9.39 4.28
CA VAL A 473 -10.26 -10.15 3.30
C VAL A 473 -10.81 -9.21 2.24
N MET A 474 -10.28 -9.34 1.02
CA MET A 474 -10.73 -8.60 -0.16
C MET A 474 -11.33 -9.57 -1.19
N LEU A 475 -12.64 -9.54 -1.34
CA LEU A 475 -13.39 -10.42 -2.22
C LEU A 475 -14.26 -9.67 -3.23
N SER A 476 -14.18 -8.34 -3.26
CA SER A 476 -15.07 -7.49 -4.05
C SER A 476 -15.05 -7.83 -5.55
N HIS A 477 -16.14 -7.49 -6.25
CA HIS A 477 -16.30 -7.77 -7.68
C HIS A 477 -16.16 -9.26 -8.03
N ASN A 478 -16.90 -10.11 -7.31
CA ASN A 478 -17.06 -11.54 -7.59
C ASN A 478 -18.52 -11.95 -7.35
N PRO A 479 -19.18 -12.75 -8.22
CA PRO A 479 -20.57 -13.19 -8.01
C PRO A 479 -20.75 -14.23 -6.87
N LEU A 480 -20.38 -13.86 -5.64
CA LEU A 480 -20.44 -14.70 -4.43
C LEU A 480 -21.86 -14.85 -3.88
N SER A 481 -22.09 -15.89 -3.08
CA SER A 481 -23.39 -16.17 -2.48
C SER A 481 -23.31 -16.55 -0.99
N GLY A 482 -23.66 -15.64 -0.08
CA GLY A 482 -23.77 -15.94 1.35
C GLY A 482 -22.46 -16.41 2.01
N GLY A 483 -22.57 -17.17 3.11
CA GLY A 483 -21.41 -17.64 3.88
C GLY A 483 -20.75 -16.57 4.76
N LEU A 484 -21.37 -15.41 4.92
CA LEU A 484 -20.79 -14.26 5.63
C LEU A 484 -20.55 -14.52 7.11
N ASP A 485 -21.40 -15.33 7.76
CA ASP A 485 -21.27 -15.63 9.20
C ASP A 485 -19.93 -16.25 9.57
N VAL A 486 -19.22 -16.86 8.62
CA VAL A 486 -17.89 -17.42 8.84
C VAL A 486 -16.89 -16.33 9.23
N LEU A 487 -17.03 -15.11 8.69
CA LEU A 487 -16.13 -13.99 8.96
C LEU A 487 -16.17 -13.58 10.44
N SER A 488 -17.31 -13.73 11.11
CA SER A 488 -17.48 -13.40 12.54
C SER A 488 -16.59 -14.21 13.48
N ARG A 489 -16.03 -15.34 13.02
CA ARG A 489 -15.13 -16.19 13.79
C ARG A 489 -13.67 -15.72 13.76
N MET A 490 -13.35 -14.68 13.01
CA MET A 490 -12.02 -14.10 12.89
C MET A 490 -12.01 -12.70 13.52
N PRO A 491 -11.84 -12.59 14.86
CA PRO A 491 -11.98 -11.31 15.57
C PRO A 491 -10.86 -10.31 15.27
N TRP A 492 -9.76 -10.76 14.65
CA TRP A 492 -8.61 -9.93 14.29
C TRP A 492 -8.75 -9.22 12.94
N LEU A 493 -9.89 -9.37 12.26
CA LEU A 493 -10.13 -8.69 10.98
C LEU A 493 -10.13 -7.17 11.16
N TYR A 494 -9.26 -6.50 10.40
CA TYR A 494 -9.20 -5.05 10.26
C TYR A 494 -9.92 -4.57 8.99
N THR A 495 -9.86 -5.36 7.92
CA THR A 495 -10.37 -4.98 6.61
C THR A 495 -11.25 -6.08 6.04
N VAL A 496 -12.48 -5.71 5.69
CA VAL A 496 -13.43 -6.56 4.97
C VAL A 496 -13.97 -5.78 3.76
N ASP A 497 -13.61 -6.24 2.56
CA ASP A 497 -14.16 -5.73 1.30
C ASP A 497 -14.98 -6.79 0.57
N LEU A 498 -16.30 -6.60 0.57
CA LEU A 498 -17.32 -7.44 -0.04
C LEU A 498 -18.15 -6.67 -1.09
N GLY A 499 -17.62 -5.56 -1.60
CA GLY A 499 -18.32 -4.71 -2.57
C GLY A 499 -18.60 -5.42 -3.89
N SER A 500 -19.71 -5.12 -4.56
CA SER A 500 -20.04 -5.67 -5.89
C SER A 500 -20.08 -7.20 -5.96
N CYS A 501 -20.57 -7.88 -4.92
CA CYS A 501 -20.58 -9.34 -4.85
C CYS A 501 -21.92 -10.01 -5.24
N GLY A 502 -23.00 -9.24 -5.38
CA GLY A 502 -24.35 -9.77 -5.58
C GLY A 502 -24.98 -10.36 -4.32
N LEU A 503 -24.42 -10.06 -3.14
CA LEU A 503 -24.92 -10.51 -1.84
C LEU A 503 -26.29 -9.90 -1.54
N SER A 504 -27.13 -10.61 -0.79
CA SER A 504 -28.50 -10.18 -0.48
C SER A 504 -28.94 -10.60 0.93
N GLY A 505 -30.13 -10.16 1.34
CA GLY A 505 -30.65 -10.37 2.69
C GLY A 505 -30.35 -9.19 3.62
N PRO A 506 -30.62 -9.31 4.93
CA PRO A 506 -30.26 -8.28 5.90
C PRO A 506 -28.75 -8.26 6.17
N PHE A 507 -28.26 -7.19 6.79
CA PHE A 507 -26.89 -7.13 7.30
C PHE A 507 -26.63 -8.28 8.30
N PRO A 508 -25.48 -9.00 8.23
CA PRO A 508 -25.22 -10.15 9.08
C PRO A 508 -25.16 -9.78 10.57
N ALA A 509 -26.04 -10.35 11.39
CA ALA A 509 -26.06 -10.08 12.83
C ALA A 509 -24.79 -10.58 13.55
N SER A 510 -24.14 -11.59 12.97
CA SER A 510 -22.89 -12.18 13.45
C SER A 510 -21.71 -11.20 13.42
N PHE A 511 -21.75 -10.13 12.61
CA PHE A 511 -20.66 -9.16 12.51
C PHE A 511 -20.48 -8.30 13.77
N SER A 512 -21.40 -8.39 14.73
CA SER A 512 -21.26 -7.76 16.06
C SER A 512 -19.99 -8.15 16.82
N SER A 513 -19.35 -9.28 16.49
CA SER A 513 -18.08 -9.70 17.09
C SER A 513 -16.85 -9.00 16.51
N LEU A 514 -16.97 -8.34 15.35
CA LEU A 514 -15.84 -7.77 14.60
C LEU A 514 -15.50 -6.34 15.07
N THR A 515 -15.24 -6.18 16.37
CA THR A 515 -15.08 -4.86 17.00
C THR A 515 -13.78 -4.14 16.63
N LEU A 516 -12.82 -4.84 16.04
CA LEU A 516 -11.52 -4.28 15.62
C LEU A 516 -11.53 -3.75 14.18
N LEU A 517 -12.63 -3.89 13.43
CA LEU A 517 -12.69 -3.44 12.04
C LEU A 517 -12.35 -1.95 11.90
N LEU A 518 -11.46 -1.66 10.95
CA LEU A 518 -11.09 -0.32 10.51
C LEU A 518 -11.77 0.03 9.19
N LEU A 519 -11.92 -0.94 8.29
CA LEU A 519 -12.58 -0.78 6.99
C LEU A 519 -13.62 -1.86 6.78
N LEU A 520 -14.85 -1.42 6.52
CA LEU A 520 -15.93 -2.28 6.05
C LEU A 520 -16.54 -1.72 4.76
N ASP A 521 -16.38 -2.45 3.66
CA ASP A 521 -17.08 -2.18 2.41
C ASP A 521 -18.02 -3.32 2.06
N MET A 522 -19.30 -3.01 1.93
CA MET A 522 -20.35 -3.90 1.46
C MET A 522 -21.16 -3.26 0.32
N SER A 523 -20.57 -2.29 -0.38
CA SER A 523 -21.19 -1.47 -1.41
C SER A 523 -21.65 -2.27 -2.62
N ASN A 524 -22.58 -1.72 -3.40
CA ASN A 524 -23.04 -2.29 -4.67
C ASN A 524 -23.51 -3.76 -4.55
N ASN A 525 -24.33 -4.05 -3.55
CA ASN A 525 -24.95 -5.35 -3.31
C ASN A 525 -26.49 -5.22 -3.29
N SER A 526 -27.18 -6.25 -2.83
CA SER A 526 -28.64 -6.27 -2.65
C SER A 526 -29.02 -6.43 -1.17
N PHE A 527 -28.23 -5.88 -0.24
CA PHE A 527 -28.58 -5.90 1.18
C PHE A 527 -29.83 -5.06 1.46
N THR A 528 -30.65 -5.52 2.39
CA THR A 528 -31.97 -4.97 2.74
C THR A 528 -32.07 -4.73 4.25
N GLY A 529 -33.20 -4.18 4.69
CA GLY A 529 -33.43 -3.82 6.10
C GLY A 529 -32.95 -2.40 6.41
N ASP A 530 -33.03 -2.02 7.68
CA ASP A 530 -32.63 -0.67 8.10
C ASP A 530 -31.11 -0.54 8.28
N PHE A 531 -30.65 0.66 8.65
CA PHE A 531 -29.25 0.88 9.01
C PHE A 531 -28.79 -0.13 10.08
N PRO A 532 -27.67 -0.84 9.89
CA PRO A 532 -27.24 -1.88 10.81
C PRO A 532 -26.74 -1.28 12.13
N SER A 533 -27.59 -1.30 13.17
CA SER A 533 -27.27 -0.75 14.49
C SER A 533 -26.05 -1.39 15.15
N LEU A 534 -25.72 -2.62 14.77
CA LEU A 534 -24.52 -3.35 15.22
C LEU A 534 -23.22 -2.65 14.80
N VAL A 535 -23.20 -1.97 13.65
CA VAL A 535 -22.01 -1.22 13.18
C VAL A 535 -21.67 -0.08 14.13
N LEU A 536 -22.65 0.44 14.88
CA LEU A 536 -22.43 1.49 15.88
C LEU A 536 -21.59 1.03 17.07
N GLN A 537 -21.35 -0.28 17.22
CA GLN A 537 -20.48 -0.86 18.24
C GLN A 537 -19.02 -0.98 17.77
N MET A 538 -18.75 -0.79 16.49
CA MET A 538 -17.40 -0.86 15.89
C MET A 538 -16.70 0.50 16.01
N THR A 539 -16.37 0.94 17.22
CA THR A 539 -15.87 2.31 17.47
C THR A 539 -14.52 2.63 16.83
N SER A 540 -13.76 1.61 16.38
CA SER A 540 -12.49 1.75 15.66
C SER A 540 -12.66 1.96 14.15
N LEU A 541 -13.89 1.94 13.62
CA LEU A 541 -14.15 1.99 12.19
C LEU A 541 -13.76 3.35 11.59
N LEU A 542 -12.82 3.33 10.65
CA LEU A 542 -12.35 4.48 9.89
C LEU A 542 -13.19 4.69 8.63
N ILE A 543 -13.51 3.60 7.93
CA ILE A 543 -14.19 3.64 6.63
C ILE A 543 -15.38 2.69 6.65
N LEU A 544 -16.56 3.23 6.35
CA LEU A 544 -17.78 2.48 6.14
C LEU A 544 -18.39 2.83 4.78
N ASP A 545 -18.44 1.85 3.88
CA ASP A 545 -19.16 1.95 2.61
C ASP A 545 -20.30 0.92 2.53
N LEU A 546 -21.53 1.40 2.60
CA LEU A 546 -22.77 0.63 2.41
C LEU A 546 -23.53 1.09 1.17
N SER A 547 -22.90 1.87 0.29
CA SER A 547 -23.56 2.51 -0.84
C SER A 547 -24.11 1.51 -1.86
N ALA A 548 -25.04 1.95 -2.71
CA ALA A 548 -25.62 1.13 -3.77
C ALA A 548 -26.19 -0.20 -3.25
N ASN A 549 -27.04 -0.14 -2.23
CA ASN A 549 -27.77 -1.27 -1.67
C ASN A 549 -29.27 -0.96 -1.62
N LYS A 550 -30.05 -1.77 -0.90
CA LYS A 550 -31.49 -1.59 -0.70
C LYS A 550 -31.83 -1.33 0.78
N PHE A 551 -30.92 -0.70 1.52
CA PHE A 551 -31.18 -0.34 2.91
C PHE A 551 -32.26 0.74 3.02
N THR A 552 -33.04 0.69 4.10
CA THR A 552 -34.18 1.58 4.37
C THR A 552 -34.08 2.21 5.76
N GLY A 553 -35.16 2.85 6.22
CA GLY A 553 -35.23 3.42 7.56
C GLY A 553 -34.34 4.65 7.75
N PRO A 554 -34.27 5.20 8.98
CA PRO A 554 -33.45 6.37 9.27
C PRO A 554 -31.98 6.01 9.52
N ILE A 555 -31.09 6.96 9.25
CA ILE A 555 -29.72 6.92 9.76
C ILE A 555 -29.78 7.28 11.26
N PRO A 556 -29.32 6.39 12.17
CA PRO A 556 -29.45 6.61 13.60
C PRO A 556 -28.52 7.74 14.09
N PRO A 557 -28.96 8.62 15.02
CA PRO A 557 -28.11 9.65 15.61
C PRO A 557 -26.85 9.12 16.31
N GLN A 558 -26.89 7.87 16.76
CA GLN A 558 -25.78 7.14 17.36
C GLN A 558 -24.59 6.93 16.40
N ILE A 559 -24.72 7.24 15.11
CA ILE A 559 -23.58 7.28 14.17
C ILE A 559 -22.44 8.18 14.70
N ALA A 560 -22.77 9.18 15.52
CA ALA A 560 -21.80 10.05 16.18
C ALA A 560 -20.89 9.33 17.21
N LEU A 561 -21.16 8.06 17.55
CA LEU A 561 -20.30 7.25 18.42
C LEU A 561 -19.04 6.73 17.72
N LEU A 562 -19.00 6.77 16.38
CA LEU A 562 -17.88 6.28 15.58
C LEU A 562 -16.80 7.36 15.48
N SER A 563 -16.14 7.67 16.60
CA SER A 563 -15.22 8.81 16.73
C SER A 563 -14.01 8.77 15.81
N GLU A 564 -13.60 7.58 15.39
CA GLU A 564 -12.45 7.37 14.49
C GLU A 564 -12.83 7.49 13.00
N MET A 565 -14.12 7.66 12.68
CA MET A 565 -14.62 7.61 11.30
C MET A 565 -14.05 8.75 10.44
N ALA A 566 -13.36 8.36 9.37
CA ALA A 566 -12.79 9.23 8.35
C ALA A 566 -13.66 9.28 7.08
N ALA A 567 -14.36 8.20 6.73
CA ALA A 567 -15.23 8.16 5.56
C ALA A 567 -16.52 7.38 5.81
N LEU A 568 -17.66 8.02 5.52
CA LEU A 568 -18.97 7.39 5.49
C LEU A 568 -19.62 7.55 4.12
N ASN A 569 -19.92 6.43 3.48
CA ASN A 569 -20.69 6.40 2.24
C ASN A 569 -21.90 5.47 2.40
N VAL A 570 -23.10 6.05 2.37
CA VAL A 570 -24.38 5.32 2.39
C VAL A 570 -25.27 5.74 1.22
N SER A 571 -24.66 6.31 0.18
CA SER A 571 -25.35 6.79 -1.01
C SER A 571 -26.05 5.69 -1.80
N HIS A 572 -26.98 6.04 -2.70
CA HIS A 572 -27.72 5.08 -3.52
C HIS A 572 -28.42 3.99 -2.71
N ASN A 573 -29.20 4.39 -1.72
CA ASN A 573 -30.02 3.51 -0.88
C ASN A 573 -31.45 4.09 -0.76
N GLY A 574 -32.27 3.49 0.12
CA GLY A 574 -33.60 3.96 0.48
C GLY A 574 -33.66 4.62 1.86
N PHE A 575 -32.56 5.20 2.38
CA PHE A 575 -32.58 5.82 3.71
C PHE A 575 -33.54 7.02 3.76
N THR A 576 -34.31 7.09 4.84
CA THR A 576 -35.36 8.09 5.11
C THR A 576 -35.02 8.89 6.37
N GLY A 577 -35.92 9.77 6.82
CA GLY A 577 -35.69 10.58 8.03
C GLY A 577 -34.76 11.77 7.78
N VAL A 578 -34.23 12.35 8.85
CA VAL A 578 -33.37 13.55 8.79
C VAL A 578 -31.90 13.20 8.82
N VAL A 579 -31.04 14.08 8.28
CA VAL A 579 -29.59 13.97 8.46
C VAL A 579 -29.25 14.20 9.94
N PRO A 580 -28.64 13.24 10.65
CA PRO A 580 -28.33 13.41 12.07
C PRO A 580 -27.26 14.47 12.28
N SER A 581 -27.51 15.46 13.15
CA SER A 581 -26.57 16.57 13.37
C SER A 581 -25.21 16.11 13.94
N GLY A 582 -25.20 15.04 14.73
CA GLY A 582 -23.98 14.50 15.34
C GLY A 582 -22.97 13.94 14.34
N ILE A 583 -23.35 13.68 13.08
CA ILE A 583 -22.39 13.25 12.06
C ILE A 583 -21.36 14.34 11.76
N PHE A 584 -21.76 15.60 11.87
CA PHE A 584 -20.89 16.75 11.64
C PHE A 584 -20.00 17.07 12.84
N SER A 585 -20.11 16.34 13.97
CA SER A 585 -19.17 16.46 15.10
C SER A 585 -18.06 15.43 15.10
N LEU A 586 -18.02 14.54 14.09
CA LEU A 586 -16.92 13.59 13.91
C LEU A 586 -15.67 14.35 13.45
N SER A 587 -14.66 14.44 14.32
CA SER A 587 -13.49 15.30 14.12
C SER A 587 -12.56 14.82 13.02
N LEU A 588 -12.54 13.51 12.73
CA LEU A 588 -11.69 12.91 11.69
C LEU A 588 -12.41 12.72 10.35
N LEU A 589 -13.70 13.05 10.26
CA LEU A 589 -14.51 12.79 9.07
C LEU A 589 -14.09 13.69 7.91
N GLN A 590 -13.55 13.07 6.86
CA GLN A 590 -13.10 13.72 5.63
C GLN A 590 -14.10 13.57 4.48
N THR A 591 -14.81 12.44 4.41
CA THR A 591 -15.78 12.17 3.34
C THR A 591 -17.12 11.74 3.90
N LEU A 592 -18.17 12.48 3.53
CA LEU A 592 -19.55 12.15 3.82
C LEU A 592 -20.38 12.13 2.54
N SER A 593 -20.88 10.96 2.15
CA SER A 593 -21.78 10.79 1.02
C SER A 593 -23.10 10.13 1.45
N LEU A 594 -24.18 10.91 1.36
CA LEU A 594 -25.56 10.49 1.60
C LEU A 594 -26.42 10.60 0.33
N ALA A 595 -25.79 10.81 -0.83
CA ALA A 595 -26.47 11.11 -2.08
C ALA A 595 -27.43 10.00 -2.54
N TYR A 596 -28.43 10.33 -3.35
CA TYR A 596 -29.39 9.36 -3.91
C TYR A 596 -30.07 8.51 -2.82
N ASN A 597 -30.72 9.19 -1.89
CA ASN A 597 -31.53 8.59 -0.82
C ASN A 597 -32.89 9.32 -0.75
N GLN A 598 -33.67 9.02 0.30
CA GLN A 598 -34.98 9.63 0.56
C GLN A 598 -34.94 10.52 1.82
N LEU A 599 -33.79 11.10 2.14
CA LEU A 599 -33.59 11.94 3.33
C LEU A 599 -34.37 13.25 3.20
N GLN A 600 -34.98 13.67 4.31
CA GLN A 600 -35.91 14.79 4.42
C GLN A 600 -35.47 15.77 5.51
N GLY A 601 -36.27 16.81 5.73
CA GLY A 601 -36.02 17.84 6.74
C GLY A 601 -34.99 18.88 6.28
N THR A 602 -34.49 19.66 7.22
CA THR A 602 -33.53 20.74 6.97
C THR A 602 -32.11 20.31 7.32
N LEU A 603 -31.11 20.97 6.74
CA LEU A 603 -29.74 20.80 7.20
C LEU A 603 -29.55 21.35 8.62
N PRO A 604 -28.71 20.72 9.47
CA PRO A 604 -28.42 21.22 10.80
C PRO A 604 -27.84 22.64 10.77
N THR A 605 -28.28 23.50 11.69
CA THR A 605 -27.86 24.91 11.75
C THR A 605 -26.42 25.12 12.23
N ARG A 606 -25.79 24.08 12.78
CA ARG A 606 -24.37 24.05 13.13
C ARG A 606 -23.72 22.82 12.51
N LEU A 607 -22.71 23.06 11.69
CA LEU A 607 -21.85 22.05 11.08
C LEU A 607 -20.45 22.31 11.64
N VAL A 608 -19.90 21.38 12.42
CA VAL A 608 -18.66 21.60 13.20
C VAL A 608 -17.65 20.50 12.87
N SER A 609 -17.16 20.50 11.64
CA SER A 609 -16.12 19.55 11.21
C SER A 609 -14.91 20.30 10.64
N SER A 610 -13.73 19.99 11.16
CA SER A 610 -12.46 20.60 10.75
C SER A 610 -11.82 19.91 9.55
N GLU A 611 -12.03 18.60 9.39
CA GLU A 611 -11.35 17.78 8.39
C GLU A 611 -12.22 17.46 7.16
N LEU A 612 -13.50 17.85 7.14
CA LEU A 612 -14.41 17.48 6.05
C LEU A 612 -13.99 18.08 4.70
N LEU A 613 -13.59 17.21 3.78
CA LEU A 613 -13.17 17.54 2.42
C LEU A 613 -14.33 17.41 1.43
N ARG A 614 -15.19 16.40 1.60
CA ARG A 614 -16.29 16.10 0.67
C ARG A 614 -17.61 15.91 1.41
N LEU A 615 -18.62 16.68 1.01
CA LEU A 615 -19.99 16.56 1.47
C LEU A 615 -20.92 16.40 0.26
N ASP A 616 -21.47 15.22 0.06
CA ASP A 616 -22.47 14.97 -0.99
C ASP A 616 -23.81 14.54 -0.39
N LEU A 617 -24.80 15.40 -0.59
CA LEU A 617 -26.18 15.26 -0.14
C LEU A 617 -27.15 15.31 -1.33
N SER A 618 -26.64 15.22 -2.55
CA SER A 618 -27.42 15.37 -3.77
C SER A 618 -28.51 14.30 -3.91
N SER A 619 -29.54 14.60 -4.71
CA SER A 619 -30.63 13.68 -5.02
C SER A 619 -31.32 13.10 -3.76
N ASN A 620 -31.80 14.00 -2.91
CA ASN A 620 -32.57 13.71 -1.69
C ASN A 620 -33.84 14.59 -1.66
N GLN A 621 -34.57 14.58 -0.54
CA GLN A 621 -35.78 15.37 -0.33
C GLN A 621 -35.56 16.48 0.72
N LEU A 622 -34.33 17.00 0.82
CA LEU A 622 -33.97 18.03 1.80
C LEU A 622 -34.68 19.35 1.47
N THR A 623 -35.07 20.09 2.52
CA THR A 623 -35.87 21.31 2.46
C THR A 623 -35.25 22.44 3.29
N GLY A 624 -35.84 23.63 3.26
CA GLY A 624 -35.36 24.80 4.02
C GLY A 624 -34.16 25.51 3.36
N SER A 625 -33.56 26.43 4.09
CA SER A 625 -32.42 27.23 3.62
C SER A 625 -31.07 26.59 3.94
N LEU A 626 -30.07 26.88 3.11
CA LEU A 626 -28.68 26.46 3.34
C LEU A 626 -28.08 27.23 4.54
N PRO A 627 -27.68 26.57 5.64
CA PRO A 627 -27.18 27.25 6.83
C PRO A 627 -25.84 27.94 6.58
N ALA A 628 -25.65 29.13 7.16
CA ALA A 628 -24.41 29.90 7.06
C ALA A 628 -23.19 29.16 7.64
N SER A 629 -23.39 28.22 8.57
CA SER A 629 -22.34 27.39 9.16
C SER A 629 -21.63 26.49 8.14
N ILE A 630 -22.17 26.30 6.93
CA ILE A 630 -21.47 25.54 5.88
C ILE A 630 -20.17 26.21 5.44
N ALA A 631 -20.06 27.54 5.60
CA ALA A 631 -18.83 28.28 5.36
C ALA A 631 -17.79 28.10 6.48
N GLN A 632 -18.13 27.39 7.57
CA GLN A 632 -17.23 27.09 8.70
C GLN A 632 -16.52 25.74 8.54
N LEU A 633 -16.60 25.11 7.37
CA LEU A 633 -15.89 23.88 7.03
C LEU A 633 -14.59 24.24 6.30
N PRO A 634 -13.45 24.42 7.01
CA PRO A 634 -12.26 25.08 6.45
C PRO A 634 -11.57 24.27 5.34
N SER A 635 -11.75 22.95 5.37
CA SER A 635 -11.08 22.01 4.47
C SER A 635 -11.97 21.55 3.30
N LEU A 636 -13.20 22.08 3.19
CA LEU A 636 -14.19 21.60 2.22
C LEU A 636 -13.75 21.87 0.78
N GLN A 637 -13.67 20.81 -0.02
CA GLN A 637 -13.29 20.81 -1.44
C GLN A 637 -14.48 20.55 -2.35
N LEU A 638 -15.40 19.67 -1.95
CA LEU A 638 -16.58 19.30 -2.74
C LEU A 638 -17.86 19.43 -1.92
N LEU A 639 -18.83 20.16 -2.49
CA LEU A 639 -20.19 20.28 -1.95
C LEU A 639 -21.25 19.90 -2.99
N GLY A 640 -21.96 18.80 -2.76
CA GLY A 640 -23.09 18.32 -3.57
C GLY A 640 -24.43 18.52 -2.86
N LEU A 641 -25.31 19.32 -3.44
CA LEU A 641 -26.67 19.61 -2.96
C LEU A 641 -27.74 19.49 -4.06
N GLY A 642 -27.33 19.22 -5.30
CA GLY A 642 -28.23 19.18 -6.45
C GLY A 642 -29.36 18.16 -6.30
N GLY A 643 -30.49 18.39 -6.95
CA GLY A 643 -31.65 17.48 -6.91
C GLY A 643 -32.36 17.40 -5.55
N ASN A 644 -32.31 18.45 -4.74
CA ASN A 644 -33.06 18.59 -3.48
C ASN A 644 -34.21 19.62 -3.61
N LYS A 645 -34.99 19.80 -2.53
CA LYS A 645 -36.10 20.77 -2.44
C LYS A 645 -35.75 21.96 -1.53
N LEU A 646 -34.50 22.43 -1.58
CA LEU A 646 -34.02 23.57 -0.81
C LEU A 646 -34.67 24.87 -1.30
N SER A 647 -34.54 25.94 -0.50
CA SER A 647 -35.16 27.24 -0.75
C SER A 647 -34.30 28.38 -0.19
N GLY A 648 -34.56 29.61 -0.61
CA GLY A 648 -33.81 30.79 -0.19
C GLY A 648 -32.49 30.98 -0.96
N SER A 649 -31.74 32.01 -0.58
CA SER A 649 -30.50 32.39 -1.26
C SER A 649 -29.28 31.64 -0.72
N ILE A 650 -28.29 31.41 -1.57
CA ILE A 650 -26.95 30.96 -1.16
C ILE A 650 -26.36 32.00 -0.18
N PRO A 651 -25.89 31.62 1.02
CA PRO A 651 -25.27 32.55 1.95
C PRO A 651 -24.00 33.18 1.36
N ALA A 652 -23.91 34.51 1.34
CA ALA A 652 -22.76 35.23 0.78
C ALA A 652 -21.41 34.82 1.43
N ILE A 653 -21.44 34.43 2.70
CA ILE A 653 -20.28 33.92 3.45
C ILE A 653 -19.67 32.66 2.82
N MET A 654 -20.39 31.92 1.96
CA MET A 654 -19.85 30.75 1.26
C MET A 654 -18.66 31.08 0.36
N GLY A 655 -18.53 32.34 -0.09
CA GLY A 655 -17.34 32.81 -0.81
C GLY A 655 -16.04 32.76 0.00
N SER A 656 -16.09 32.53 1.32
CA SER A 656 -14.89 32.39 2.17
C SER A 656 -14.28 30.97 2.16
N LEU A 657 -14.91 29.99 1.50
CA LEU A 657 -14.38 28.63 1.41
C LEU A 657 -13.21 28.56 0.42
N ALA A 658 -11.99 28.80 0.93
CA ALA A 658 -10.78 28.90 0.11
C ALA A 658 -10.38 27.59 -0.60
N ASN A 659 -10.78 26.44 -0.06
CA ASN A 659 -10.41 25.12 -0.59
C ASN A 659 -11.48 24.51 -1.51
N LEU A 660 -12.62 25.18 -1.72
CA LEU A 660 -13.75 24.63 -2.47
C LEU A 660 -13.43 24.62 -3.97
N THR A 661 -13.35 23.42 -4.55
CA THR A 661 -13.05 23.22 -5.98
C THR A 661 -14.28 22.79 -6.77
N SER A 662 -15.27 22.18 -6.12
CA SER A 662 -16.48 21.67 -6.78
C SER A 662 -17.75 21.99 -5.99
N LEU A 663 -18.71 22.64 -6.64
CA LEU A 663 -20.02 22.98 -6.07
C LEU A 663 -21.13 22.55 -7.04
N ASN A 664 -21.94 21.56 -6.64
CA ASN A 664 -23.12 21.14 -7.40
C ASN A 664 -24.40 21.48 -6.65
N ILE A 665 -25.11 22.52 -7.11
CA ILE A 665 -26.41 22.95 -6.58
C ILE A 665 -27.54 22.81 -7.62
N SER A 666 -27.29 22.10 -8.71
CA SER A 666 -28.22 22.01 -9.84
C SER A 666 -29.57 21.43 -9.41
N GLY A 667 -30.67 22.09 -9.77
CA GLY A 667 -32.02 21.62 -9.41
C GLY A 667 -32.29 21.52 -7.90
N SER A 668 -31.61 22.32 -7.07
CA SER A 668 -31.79 22.34 -5.61
C SER A 668 -32.87 23.31 -5.12
N GLY A 669 -33.33 24.27 -5.95
CA GLY A 669 -34.27 25.32 -5.55
C GLY A 669 -33.64 26.55 -4.88
N LEU A 670 -32.31 26.58 -4.73
CA LEU A 670 -31.56 27.74 -4.21
C LEU A 670 -31.47 28.88 -5.24
N THR A 671 -31.54 30.12 -4.76
CA THR A 671 -31.35 31.34 -5.56
C THR A 671 -30.00 32.00 -5.30
N CYS A 672 -29.52 32.83 -6.23
CA CYS A 672 -28.33 33.66 -6.02
C CYS A 672 -28.62 34.79 -4.99
N PRO A 673 -27.61 35.29 -4.28
CA PRO A 673 -27.74 36.46 -3.40
C PRO A 673 -28.31 37.69 -4.16
N ALA A 674 -29.22 38.42 -3.52
CA ALA A 674 -29.93 39.56 -4.12
C ALA A 674 -29.09 40.84 -4.29
N ASP A 675 -27.90 40.91 -3.66
CA ASP A 675 -27.04 42.09 -3.63
C ASP A 675 -26.07 42.21 -4.81
N GLY A 676 -26.11 41.29 -5.78
CA GLY A 676 -25.19 41.28 -6.91
C GLY A 676 -23.74 40.97 -6.52
N SER A 677 -23.48 40.53 -5.29
CA SER A 677 -22.18 39.98 -4.92
C SER A 677 -21.92 38.74 -5.78
N LYS A 678 -20.87 38.82 -6.61
CA LYS A 678 -20.41 37.67 -7.41
C LYS A 678 -20.19 36.51 -6.44
N CYS A 679 -20.76 35.34 -6.71
CA CYS A 679 -20.25 34.09 -6.17
C CYS A 679 -18.81 33.92 -6.71
N VAL A 680 -17.84 34.54 -6.04
CA VAL A 680 -16.42 34.41 -6.38
C VAL A 680 -15.88 33.25 -5.56
N VAL A 681 -15.90 32.06 -6.14
CA VAL A 681 -15.00 30.99 -5.71
C VAL A 681 -13.70 31.20 -6.47
N GLN A 682 -12.59 31.47 -5.78
CA GLN A 682 -11.31 31.75 -6.43
C GLN A 682 -10.63 30.44 -6.92
N GLN A 683 -10.59 30.29 -8.26
CA GLN A 683 -9.71 29.47 -9.14
C GLN A 683 -9.36 28.01 -8.75
N SER A 684 -9.46 27.02 -9.64
CA SER A 684 -8.90 26.94 -10.99
C SER A 684 -9.57 25.80 -11.80
N ASN A 685 -9.68 25.97 -13.12
CA ASN A 685 -10.31 25.05 -14.09
C ASN A 685 -11.82 24.79 -13.95
N ALA A 686 -12.65 25.74 -14.40
CA ALA A 686 -13.81 25.46 -15.25
C ALA A 686 -14.55 26.73 -15.67
N THR A 687 -14.62 26.95 -16.97
CA THR A 687 -15.54 27.85 -17.70
C THR A 687 -17.04 27.58 -17.44
N SER A 688 -17.39 26.64 -16.55
CA SER A 688 -18.75 26.19 -16.24
C SER A 688 -19.43 26.96 -15.10
N PHE A 689 -18.68 27.62 -14.21
CA PHE A 689 -19.24 28.17 -12.97
C PHE A 689 -19.87 29.56 -13.11
N CYS A 690 -19.42 30.40 -14.04
CA CYS A 690 -20.01 31.72 -14.30
C CYS A 690 -21.31 31.67 -15.13
N SER A 691 -21.63 30.55 -15.78
CA SER A 691 -22.81 30.45 -16.68
C SER A 691 -24.15 30.32 -15.92
N LEU A 692 -24.12 29.80 -14.68
CA LEU A 692 -25.31 29.65 -13.84
C LEU A 692 -25.79 30.98 -13.21
N CYS A 693 -24.88 31.91 -12.89
CA CYS A 693 -25.28 33.27 -12.51
C CYS A 693 -25.88 34.07 -13.67
N PHE A 694 -25.47 33.78 -14.91
CA PHE A 694 -25.96 34.49 -16.10
C PHE A 694 -27.35 34.04 -16.57
N SER A 695 -27.75 32.79 -16.29
CA SER A 695 -29.05 32.24 -16.73
C SER A 695 -30.22 32.56 -15.80
N PHE A 696 -29.96 32.98 -14.55
CA PHE A 696 -30.99 33.32 -13.57
C PHE A 696 -31.03 34.79 -13.13
N CYS A 697 -30.03 35.62 -13.47
CA CYS A 697 -29.98 37.03 -13.07
C CYS A 697 -30.26 37.96 -14.26
N SER A 698 -31.54 38.22 -14.54
CA SER A 698 -32.00 39.14 -15.61
C SER A 698 -31.68 40.63 -15.33
N SER A 699 -30.96 40.96 -14.25
CA SER A 699 -30.82 42.32 -13.72
C SER A 699 -29.38 42.81 -13.52
N CYS A 700 -28.35 42.06 -13.91
CA CYS A 700 -26.96 42.55 -13.78
C CYS A 700 -26.48 43.27 -15.05
N THR A 701 -26.45 44.60 -15.03
CA THR A 701 -25.75 45.43 -16.03
C THR A 701 -24.22 45.41 -15.82
N PRO A 702 -23.39 45.24 -16.87
CA PRO A 702 -21.94 45.21 -16.71
C PRO A 702 -21.33 46.61 -16.57
N LEU A 703 -20.52 46.82 -15.51
CA LEU A 703 -19.63 47.98 -15.41
C LEU A 703 -18.31 47.70 -16.18
N ARG A 704 -18.00 48.52 -17.20
CA ARG A 704 -16.72 48.50 -17.93
C ARG A 704 -15.60 49.13 -17.07
N LEU A 705 -14.54 48.38 -16.78
CA LEU A 705 -13.26 48.92 -16.34
C LEU A 705 -12.39 49.22 -17.57
N ALA A 706 -11.86 50.44 -17.64
CA ALA A 706 -10.99 50.93 -18.71
C ALA A 706 -9.58 50.31 -18.62
N ALA A 707 -9.00 49.99 -19.77
CA ALA A 707 -7.62 49.49 -19.90
C ALA A 707 -6.62 50.65 -20.05
N PRO A 708 -5.36 50.51 -19.58
CA PRO A 708 -4.30 51.48 -19.86
C PRO A 708 -3.72 51.29 -21.26
N THR A 709 -3.49 52.42 -21.91
CA THR A 709 -2.91 52.61 -23.25
C THR A 709 -1.38 52.46 -23.25
N THR A 710 -0.82 51.68 -24.18
CA THR A 710 0.39 52.04 -24.97
C THR A 710 0.63 51.03 -26.10
N ALA A 711 0.72 51.53 -27.33
CA ALA A 711 1.25 50.87 -28.53
C ALA A 711 2.50 51.65 -29.00
N PRO A 712 3.33 51.09 -29.92
CA PRO A 712 3.24 51.47 -31.34
C PRO A 712 3.43 50.28 -32.31
N ALA A 713 2.57 50.08 -33.33
CA ALA A 713 2.61 50.58 -34.73
C ALA A 713 3.62 49.83 -35.65
N SER A 714 3.40 49.50 -36.93
CA SER A 714 2.27 49.11 -37.79
C SER A 714 2.85 49.01 -39.21
N THR A 715 2.50 48.00 -40.01
CA THR A 715 2.41 48.14 -41.48
C THR A 715 1.28 47.27 -42.06
N ALA A 716 0.47 47.94 -42.90
CA ALA A 716 -0.68 47.57 -43.73
C ALA A 716 -0.42 46.41 -44.74
N ALA A 717 -1.34 45.76 -45.45
CA ALA A 717 -2.80 45.57 -45.64
C ALA A 717 -2.91 44.48 -46.78
N PRO A 718 -4.04 44.21 -47.52
CA PRO A 718 -5.46 44.53 -47.35
C PRO A 718 -6.42 43.31 -47.53
N ALA A 719 -7.71 43.67 -47.50
CA ALA A 719 -8.94 42.90 -47.42
C ALA A 719 -9.47 42.25 -48.72
N SER A 720 -10.47 41.36 -48.57
CA SER A 720 -11.80 41.32 -49.23
C SER A 720 -12.38 39.89 -49.07
N THR A 721 -13.67 39.56 -48.96
CA THR A 721 -14.97 40.20 -49.25
C THR A 721 -16.09 39.54 -48.40
N ALA A 722 -17.06 40.39 -48.03
CA ALA A 722 -18.50 40.22 -47.73
C ALA A 722 -19.18 38.84 -47.53
N ALA A 723 -20.00 38.82 -46.47
CA ALA A 723 -21.13 37.93 -46.19
C ALA A 723 -22.39 38.25 -47.06
N PRO A 724 -23.55 37.58 -46.90
CA PRO A 724 -24.45 37.89 -45.77
C PRO A 724 -25.24 36.72 -45.15
N ALA A 725 -25.75 37.00 -43.93
CA ALA A 725 -26.71 36.24 -43.13
C ALA A 725 -28.12 36.17 -43.77
N SER A 726 -29.03 35.25 -43.44
CA SER A 726 -29.88 35.19 -42.22
C SER A 726 -31.07 34.27 -42.58
N THR A 727 -31.66 33.42 -41.74
CA THR A 727 -32.80 33.69 -40.82
C THR A 727 -33.30 32.30 -40.31
N ALA A 728 -33.37 32.08 -39.00
CA ALA A 728 -34.58 31.99 -38.16
C ALA A 728 -35.40 30.66 -38.24
N ALA A 729 -35.61 30.06 -37.06
CA ALA A 729 -36.43 28.88 -36.74
C ALA A 729 -37.96 29.13 -36.88
N PRO A 730 -38.83 28.11 -36.72
CA PRO A 730 -39.35 27.80 -35.37
C PRO A 730 -39.67 26.31 -35.08
N ALA A 731 -40.21 26.06 -33.89
CA ALA A 731 -40.29 24.82 -33.13
C ALA A 731 -41.60 23.98 -33.30
N SER A 732 -41.45 22.69 -32.95
CA SER A 732 -42.35 21.74 -32.24
C SER A 732 -43.85 21.62 -32.57
N ILE A 733 -44.31 20.41 -32.98
CA ILE A 733 -45.59 19.77 -32.56
C ILE A 733 -45.39 18.23 -32.48
N ALA A 734 -46.08 17.62 -31.51
CA ALA A 734 -46.01 16.24 -31.02
C ALA A 734 -46.58 15.12 -31.92
N ALA A 735 -46.35 13.87 -31.47
CA ALA A 735 -46.65 12.54 -32.01
C ALA A 735 -48.12 12.22 -32.38
N PRO A 736 -48.41 11.09 -33.07
CA PRO A 736 -48.70 9.85 -32.32
C PRO A 736 -48.30 8.49 -32.98
N ALA A 737 -48.13 7.50 -32.09
CA ALA A 737 -48.50 6.06 -32.11
C ALA A 737 -48.24 5.11 -33.32
N SER A 738 -47.54 4.00 -32.96
CA SER A 738 -47.75 2.57 -33.33
C SER A 738 -47.80 2.11 -34.79
N THR A 739 -46.95 1.14 -35.18
CA THR A 739 -47.31 -0.26 -35.51
C THR A 739 -46.13 -1.05 -36.10
N ALA A 740 -46.04 -2.32 -35.68
CA ALA A 740 -45.59 -3.53 -36.41
C ALA A 740 -44.15 -3.68 -36.98
N ALA A 741 -43.57 -4.84 -36.66
CA ALA A 741 -42.41 -5.48 -37.29
C ALA A 741 -42.66 -5.88 -38.77
N PRO A 742 -41.62 -6.28 -39.52
CA PRO A 742 -41.52 -7.71 -39.85
C PRO A 742 -40.11 -8.34 -39.97
N ALA A 743 -40.09 -9.63 -39.61
CA ALA A 743 -39.45 -10.81 -40.21
C ALA A 743 -38.24 -10.76 -41.18
N SER A 744 -37.18 -11.46 -40.76
CA SER A 744 -36.38 -12.54 -41.40
C SER A 744 -36.33 -12.76 -42.93
N THR A 745 -35.10 -12.97 -43.43
CA THR A 745 -34.70 -13.96 -44.47
C THR A 745 -33.24 -14.38 -44.16
N ALA A 746 -32.93 -15.64 -43.81
CA ALA A 746 -32.76 -16.87 -44.60
C ALA A 746 -31.32 -17.10 -45.12
N ALA A 747 -30.76 -18.27 -44.77
CA ALA A 747 -29.46 -18.85 -45.15
C ALA A 747 -29.48 -19.51 -46.56
N PRO A 748 -28.34 -20.06 -47.04
CA PRO A 748 -28.13 -21.54 -47.07
C PRO A 748 -26.67 -21.97 -46.71
N ALA A 749 -26.40 -23.07 -45.96
CA ALA A 749 -26.28 -24.52 -46.30
C ALA A 749 -25.18 -24.86 -47.34
N SER A 750 -24.37 -25.94 -47.32
CA SER A 750 -23.99 -27.07 -46.43
C SER A 750 -23.07 -28.01 -47.28
N THR A 751 -22.21 -28.85 -46.68
CA THR A 751 -21.71 -30.22 -47.08
C THR A 751 -20.30 -30.46 -46.51
N ALA A 752 -19.81 -31.60 -46.04
CA ALA A 752 -20.29 -32.96 -45.72
C ALA A 752 -19.17 -33.70 -44.93
N ALA A 753 -19.53 -34.75 -44.17
CA ALA A 753 -18.64 -35.68 -43.42
C ALA A 753 -18.14 -36.86 -44.30
N PRO A 754 -17.28 -37.79 -43.79
CA PRO A 754 -17.74 -39.04 -43.10
C PRO A 754 -16.85 -39.53 -41.91
N ALA A 755 -17.37 -40.11 -40.79
CA ALA A 755 -17.56 -41.55 -40.39
C ALA A 755 -16.27 -42.42 -40.35
N SER A 756 -15.93 -43.34 -39.41
CA SER A 756 -16.55 -44.01 -38.23
C SER A 756 -15.57 -45.02 -37.56
N THR A 757 -15.97 -45.63 -36.41
CA THR A 757 -15.51 -46.90 -35.72
C THR A 757 -14.28 -46.83 -34.78
N ALA A 758 -14.14 -47.51 -33.63
CA ALA A 758 -14.92 -48.47 -32.80
C ALA A 758 -14.31 -48.55 -31.36
N ALA A 759 -15.08 -49.07 -30.39
CA ALA A 759 -14.65 -49.44 -29.02
C ALA A 759 -14.02 -50.86 -28.94
N PRO A 760 -13.46 -51.31 -27.80
CA PRO A 760 -14.24 -52.16 -26.87
C PRO A 760 -13.88 -52.00 -25.36
N ALA A 761 -14.44 -52.91 -24.54
CA ALA A 761 -14.89 -52.76 -23.15
C ALA A 761 -14.03 -53.39 -22.01
N SER A 762 -14.53 -53.19 -20.77
CA SER A 762 -14.42 -54.04 -19.54
C SER A 762 -13.14 -53.85 -18.69
N THR A 763 -13.10 -53.91 -17.34
CA THR A 763 -13.91 -54.52 -16.26
C THR A 763 -13.54 -53.90 -14.88
N ALA A 764 -14.44 -54.07 -13.90
CA ALA A 764 -14.23 -54.31 -12.46
C ALA A 764 -14.66 -53.21 -11.46
N ALA A 765 -15.71 -53.57 -10.71
CA ALA A 765 -16.20 -52.98 -9.47
C ALA A 765 -15.37 -53.49 -8.25
N PRO A 766 -15.69 -53.13 -6.98
CA PRO A 766 -16.90 -53.61 -6.33
C PRO A 766 -17.69 -52.56 -5.52
N ALA A 767 -18.95 -52.95 -5.29
CA ALA A 767 -19.97 -52.31 -4.48
C ALA A 767 -20.03 -52.87 -3.04
N SER A 768 -20.69 -52.13 -2.14
CA SER A 768 -21.77 -52.60 -1.23
C SER A 768 -22.21 -51.42 -0.35
N THR A 769 -23.41 -50.84 -0.52
CA THR A 769 -24.76 -51.22 0.02
C THR A 769 -24.82 -51.17 1.56
N ALA A 770 -25.81 -50.58 2.25
CA ALA A 770 -27.23 -50.41 1.92
C ALA A 770 -27.92 -49.28 2.74
N ALA A 771 -29.15 -48.99 2.31
CA ALA A 771 -30.07 -47.89 2.60
C ALA A 771 -30.80 -47.93 3.97
N PRO A 772 -31.56 -46.87 4.33
CA PRO A 772 -32.42 -46.81 5.51
C PRO A 772 -33.87 -47.21 5.19
N GLU A 773 -34.58 -47.80 6.16
CA GLU A 773 -36.04 -47.91 6.16
C GLU A 773 -36.64 -47.28 7.42
N SER A 774 -37.69 -46.51 7.16
CA SER A 774 -38.55 -45.77 8.08
C SER A 774 -39.63 -46.65 8.69
N THR A 775 -39.98 -46.44 9.96
CA THR A 775 -41.36 -46.63 10.44
C THR A 775 -41.73 -45.67 11.58
N ALA A 776 -42.76 -44.88 11.28
CA ALA A 776 -43.79 -44.22 12.10
C ALA A 776 -43.75 -44.26 13.65
N ALA A 777 -44.13 -43.09 14.21
CA ALA A 777 -44.57 -42.83 15.59
C ALA A 777 -45.88 -43.58 15.96
N PRO A 778 -46.34 -43.57 17.24
CA PRO A 778 -47.09 -42.41 17.76
C PRO A 778 -47.02 -42.11 19.29
N ALA A 779 -47.35 -40.84 19.60
CA ALA A 779 -48.17 -40.29 20.70
C ALA A 779 -47.88 -40.53 22.21
N SER A 780 -47.69 -39.38 22.88
CA SER A 780 -48.26 -38.92 24.17
C SER A 780 -48.05 -39.71 25.47
N THR A 781 -47.49 -39.06 26.50
CA THR A 781 -48.18 -38.66 27.76
C THR A 781 -47.18 -38.07 28.78
N ALA A 782 -47.53 -36.94 29.39
CA ALA A 782 -46.97 -36.46 30.67
C ALA A 782 -47.67 -37.21 31.82
N PRO A 783 -47.12 -37.24 33.07
CA PRO A 783 -47.45 -36.15 33.99
C PRO A 783 -46.45 -35.84 35.14
N SER A 784 -46.61 -34.61 35.66
CA SER A 784 -46.67 -34.16 37.08
C SER A 784 -45.46 -34.19 38.05
N VAL A 785 -45.41 -33.06 38.76
CA VAL A 785 -44.56 -32.55 39.87
C VAL A 785 -44.98 -33.12 41.25
N PRO A 786 -44.12 -33.03 42.29
CA PRO A 786 -44.51 -32.29 43.52
C PRO A 786 -43.37 -31.41 44.07
N GLN A 787 -43.57 -30.10 44.22
CA GLN A 787 -43.92 -29.34 45.43
C GLN A 787 -42.86 -29.32 46.56
N ALA A 788 -42.48 -28.09 46.92
CA ALA A 788 -41.58 -27.66 48.00
C ALA A 788 -42.21 -27.83 49.41
N PRO A 789 -41.42 -27.58 50.47
CA PRO A 789 -41.85 -26.51 51.38
C PRO A 789 -40.72 -25.62 51.98
N SER A 790 -41.08 -24.33 52.12
CA SER A 790 -40.79 -23.36 53.21
C SER A 790 -39.35 -23.01 53.66
N ALA A 791 -39.06 -21.70 53.58
CA ALA A 791 -38.02 -20.96 54.31
C ALA A 791 -38.31 -20.84 55.83
N PRO A 792 -37.31 -20.42 56.65
CA PRO A 792 -37.30 -18.99 57.00
C PRO A 792 -35.91 -18.31 57.02
N SER A 793 -36.00 -16.99 56.97
CA SER A 793 -35.00 -15.92 57.05
C SER A 793 -33.84 -16.09 58.04
N GLN A 794 -32.63 -15.66 57.63
CA GLN A 794 -31.81 -14.67 58.34
C GLN A 794 -30.67 -14.16 57.42
N THR A 795 -30.36 -12.87 57.57
CA THR A 795 -29.38 -12.01 56.86
C THR A 795 -27.99 -12.61 56.65
N PRO A 796 -27.23 -12.13 55.64
CA PRO A 796 -25.83 -11.86 55.91
C PRO A 796 -25.29 -10.54 55.35
N ALA A 797 -24.32 -10.02 56.11
CA ALA A 797 -23.39 -8.97 55.75
C ALA A 797 -22.28 -9.48 54.81
N SER A 798 -21.52 -8.52 54.28
CA SER A 798 -20.17 -8.60 53.68
C SER A 798 -19.96 -9.32 52.34
N SER A 799 -19.91 -8.50 51.28
CA SER A 799 -18.93 -8.47 50.17
C SER A 799 -18.17 -9.74 49.75
N PRO A 800 -18.23 -10.10 48.45
CA PRO A 800 -17.18 -10.79 47.70
C PRO A 800 -16.48 -9.85 46.66
N PRO A 801 -15.37 -10.28 46.03
CA PRO A 801 -14.25 -9.41 45.65
C PRO A 801 -14.36 -8.78 44.25
N LYS A 802 -13.59 -7.69 44.07
CA LYS A 802 -13.28 -7.03 42.79
C LYS A 802 -12.89 -8.03 41.68
N PRO A 803 -13.40 -7.90 40.44
CA PRO A 803 -12.75 -8.48 39.28
C PRO A 803 -11.48 -7.69 38.91
N ALA A 804 -10.46 -8.44 38.49
CA ALA A 804 -9.14 -7.97 38.13
C ALA A 804 -9.20 -6.93 36.99
N SER A 805 -8.55 -5.81 37.24
CA SER A 805 -8.14 -4.84 36.24
C SER A 805 -7.04 -5.41 35.34
N GLY A 806 -7.16 -5.17 34.04
CA GLY A 806 -5.99 -4.94 33.19
C GLY A 806 -5.63 -6.05 32.19
N LEU A 807 -6.02 -5.85 30.94
CA LEU A 807 -5.13 -5.98 29.79
C LEU A 807 -5.39 -4.79 28.87
N SER A 808 -4.88 -3.63 29.27
CA SER A 808 -4.68 -2.48 28.39
C SER A 808 -3.42 -2.72 27.54
N MET A 809 -3.51 -2.50 26.23
CA MET A 809 -2.30 -2.38 25.40
C MET A 809 -1.42 -1.21 25.89
N PRO A 810 -0.08 -1.30 25.74
CA PRO A 810 0.81 -0.18 26.01
C PRO A 810 0.59 0.95 25.00
N SER A 811 0.56 2.20 25.49
CA SER A 811 0.19 3.41 24.74
C SER A 811 1.08 3.74 23.53
N ALA A 812 2.19 3.04 23.32
CA ALA A 812 3.12 3.29 22.20
C ALA A 812 2.61 2.76 20.84
N ALA A 813 1.84 1.67 20.82
CA ALA A 813 1.33 1.08 19.58
C ALA A 813 0.21 1.93 18.93
N ALA A 814 -0.65 2.54 19.77
CA ALA A 814 -1.69 3.46 19.31
C ALA A 814 -1.10 4.73 18.69
N VAL A 815 0.02 5.23 19.24
CA VAL A 815 0.72 6.45 18.78
C VAL A 815 1.50 6.20 17.48
N SER A 816 2.08 5.01 17.29
CA SER A 816 2.83 4.68 16.06
C SER A 816 1.91 4.48 14.84
N LEU A 817 0.71 3.91 15.04
CA LEU A 817 -0.29 3.73 13.97
C LEU A 817 -0.98 5.05 13.60
N THR A 818 -1.33 5.89 14.58
CA THR A 818 -1.86 7.24 14.32
C THR A 818 -0.81 8.15 13.66
N ALA A 819 0.48 8.04 14.01
CA ALA A 819 1.55 8.77 13.33
C ALA A 819 1.79 8.29 11.89
N ALA A 820 1.69 6.98 11.62
CA ALA A 820 1.81 6.42 10.28
C ALA A 820 0.61 6.78 9.38
N ILE A 821 -0.61 6.76 9.94
CA ILE A 821 -1.84 7.21 9.26
C ILE A 821 -1.80 8.72 9.03
N ALA A 822 -1.35 9.52 10.01
CA ALA A 822 -1.13 10.96 9.83
C ALA A 822 -0.07 11.25 8.75
N ALA A 823 1.05 10.52 8.72
CA ALA A 823 2.09 10.66 7.70
C ALA A 823 1.59 10.26 6.29
N ALA A 824 0.78 9.21 6.18
CA ALA A 824 0.15 8.80 4.92
C ALA A 824 -0.93 9.78 4.44
N LEU A 825 -1.71 10.35 5.35
CA LEU A 825 -2.64 11.45 5.07
C LEU A 825 -1.89 12.74 4.68
N THR A 826 -0.70 12.97 5.23
CA THR A 826 0.17 14.11 4.87
C THR A 826 0.82 13.92 3.49
N LEU A 827 1.20 12.69 3.12
CA LEU A 827 1.67 12.35 1.76
C LEU A 827 0.56 12.49 0.71
N LEU A 828 -0.70 12.22 1.08
CA LEU A 828 -1.89 12.50 0.28
C LEU A 828 -2.12 14.00 0.05
N ALA A 829 -1.67 14.86 0.97
CA ALA A 829 -1.72 16.31 0.83
C ALA A 829 -0.54 16.89 0.02
N CYS A 830 0.57 16.14 -0.12
CA CYS A 830 1.80 16.61 -0.77
C CYS A 830 1.94 16.18 -2.24
N GLY A 831 1.01 15.35 -2.75
CA GLY A 831 0.87 14.98 -4.15
C GLY A 831 -0.25 15.73 -4.85
N LEU A 832 -0.09 17.05 -4.99
CA LEU A 832 -0.88 17.95 -5.83
C LEU A 832 0.04 18.62 -6.85
#